data_AF-A0A673TUB2-F1
#
_entry.id   AF-A0A673TUB2-F1
#
_cell.length_a   1.000
_cell.length_b   1.000
_cell.length_c   1.000
_cell.angle_alpha   90.00
_cell.angle_beta   90.00
_cell.angle_gamma   90.00
#
_symmetry.space_group_name_H-M   'P 1'
#
loop_
_entity.id
_entity.type
_entity.pdbx_description
1 polymer ?
#
loop_
_entity_poly.entity_id
_entity_poly.type
_entity_poly.pdbx_seq_one_letter_code
_entity_poly.pdbx_strand_id
1 'polypeptide(L)'
;NCFCSQHLSFFCSNDGIWENGRCICPEKWKGIRCTIRNFCNGSTNDNFTFEEIVAGKYGPSTQKCGENTLNAGRPKATRLCSISIYGEIVLENVTLINCNENLEDLEKKVSNSTIWTQYGPISKQTQLLTVDANTLTAENITSAATVVGQIFNRNATLEAKQEAVTTVSQLLQAPTDVFENGAVNDDALATLIKEMEKYSTNTSLGDKPVVQPNVAVQFVNLSSGNTVLFSVKKGASDSLHHGSTTVDTKVNQLNADTDTELQILLNTSNRNAMACGFVVYQNSKFFKSKVFKTESDFSQKVISSRTDIEGDKNTSVDFVFNPTYDHKKLKIHSYACVYWNFTKNDWDTKGCIKKDGANGFYCQCNHTTNFGVLMSFKKNYKYPESLDKLSTAGCALSITGLFLTIVFQIVTRNVRKTSVTWVIVCLCTSMLIFNLLFVFGIENSNKKMNNNTDTNETGSAKNEIPETPFVSNPTCTVVAALLHYFLLVTFTWTGISAAQLYFLLIRTMKPLPQHFVLFISIIGWGVPAVVVVLTIGLIFSQNKSDSQWELNYRQEEICWLATSVNNNIVTSPFLWAFVLPVTLILIHNVVVFIIIIVKVIWKKNHNLTSTKKVSTLKKILSMLSIAVVFGITWILAYCMLINNEYVMIIFSYLFCIFNTTQGLQIFILYTVRTKIFQDEASKVLKSLSLSSGRMKSLSSVGSLRLRMRIYNLLRSFPTLNEHFRLLEPSVITEEFTLSESEEANPSI
;
A
#
# COMPACT_ATOMS: atom_id res chain seq x y z
N ASN A 1 7.70 -19.14 -49.73
CA ASN A 1 7.04 -17.84 -49.50
C ASN A 1 6.25 -17.84 -48.21
N CYS A 2 6.92 -18.16 -47.10
CA CYS A 2 6.37 -18.22 -45.75
C CYS A 2 7.25 -17.36 -44.84
N PHE A 3 6.62 -16.68 -43.87
CA PHE A 3 7.24 -16.00 -42.72
C PHE A 3 8.19 -14.82 -43.01
N CYS A 4 7.62 -13.64 -43.30
CA CYS A 4 8.25 -12.34 -43.00
C CYS A 4 7.18 -11.22 -42.97
N SER A 5 6.20 -11.33 -42.07
CA SER A 5 5.34 -10.19 -41.74
C SER A 5 4.66 -10.43 -40.40
N GLN A 6 5.42 -10.36 -39.30
CA GLN A 6 4.91 -10.20 -37.94
C GLN A 6 6.10 -10.08 -36.97
N HIS A 7 6.66 -8.88 -36.87
CA HIS A 7 7.33 -8.33 -35.69
C HIS A 7 7.80 -6.91 -36.06
N LEU A 8 6.85 -5.97 -36.15
CA LEU A 8 7.24 -4.57 -35.96
C LEU A 8 7.63 -4.46 -34.49
N SER A 9 8.93 -4.41 -34.23
CA SER A 9 9.49 -4.33 -32.88
C SER A 9 9.02 -3.04 -32.20
N PHE A 10 8.22 -3.22 -31.15
CA PHE A 10 7.86 -2.20 -30.17
C PHE A 10 9.12 -1.79 -29.40
N PHE A 11 9.93 -0.86 -29.93
CA PHE A 11 11.22 -0.51 -29.36
C PHE A 11 11.26 0.97 -28.93
N CYS A 12 11.28 1.17 -27.62
CA CYS A 12 11.68 2.43 -26.98
C CYS A 12 13.15 2.33 -26.54
N SER A 13 13.93 3.37 -26.78
CA SER A 13 15.32 3.45 -26.34
C SER A 13 15.45 4.20 -25.00
N ASN A 14 16.62 4.13 -24.37
CA ASN A 14 16.98 4.92 -23.19
C ASN A 14 15.93 4.88 -22.06
N ASP A 15 15.54 3.66 -21.67
CA ASP A 15 14.55 3.41 -20.62
C ASP A 15 13.13 3.96 -20.88
N GLY A 16 12.81 4.28 -22.14
CA GLY A 16 11.44 4.64 -22.53
C GLY A 16 10.48 3.46 -22.39
N ILE A 17 9.24 3.74 -21.99
CA ILE A 17 8.19 2.73 -21.80
C ILE A 17 7.20 2.82 -22.97
N TRP A 18 6.90 1.68 -23.61
CA TRP A 18 5.91 1.63 -24.68
C TRP A 18 4.49 1.56 -24.10
N GLU A 19 3.67 2.57 -24.37
CA GLU A 19 2.29 2.64 -23.89
C GLU A 19 1.37 3.29 -24.94
N ASN A 20 0.20 2.68 -25.19
CA ASN A 20 -0.84 3.20 -26.11
C ASN A 20 -0.33 3.60 -27.51
N GLY A 21 0.62 2.84 -28.07
CA GLY A 21 1.11 3.04 -29.44
C GLY A 21 2.23 4.09 -29.59
N ARG A 22 2.78 4.61 -28.48
CA ARG A 22 3.91 5.55 -28.47
C ARG A 22 4.89 5.24 -27.32
N CYS A 23 6.11 5.77 -27.39
CA CYS A 23 7.04 5.73 -26.26
C CYS A 23 6.82 6.91 -25.31
N ILE A 24 6.73 6.61 -24.02
CA ILE A 24 6.83 7.57 -22.92
C ILE A 24 8.30 7.65 -22.54
N CYS A 25 8.87 8.86 -22.58
CA CYS A 25 10.31 9.07 -22.44
C CYS A 25 10.65 9.62 -21.06
N PRO A 26 11.74 9.14 -20.43
CA PRO A 26 12.30 9.81 -19.26
C PRO A 26 12.73 11.24 -19.61
N GLU A 27 12.73 12.16 -18.64
CA GLU A 27 12.92 13.62 -18.87
C GLU A 27 14.15 13.98 -19.73
N LYS A 28 15.22 13.18 -19.65
CA LYS A 28 16.46 13.36 -20.41
C LYS A 28 16.32 13.03 -21.91
N TRP A 29 15.23 12.42 -22.32
CA TRP A 29 15.03 11.94 -23.69
C TRP A 29 13.68 12.39 -24.23
N LYS A 30 13.61 12.61 -25.55
CA LYS A 30 12.39 13.01 -26.25
C LYS A 30 12.27 12.32 -27.61
N GLY A 31 11.16 12.58 -28.28
CA GLY A 31 10.83 12.03 -29.59
C GLY A 31 10.07 10.70 -29.52
N ILE A 32 9.54 10.25 -30.66
CA ILE A 32 8.60 9.12 -30.77
C ILE A 32 9.17 7.81 -30.19
N ARG A 33 10.51 7.66 -30.15
CA ARG A 33 11.21 6.47 -29.64
C ARG A 33 12.21 6.75 -28.52
N CYS A 34 12.17 7.96 -27.92
CA CYS A 34 13.10 8.38 -26.87
C CYS A 34 14.58 8.37 -27.27
N THR A 35 14.86 8.68 -28.54
CA THR A 35 16.22 8.69 -29.10
C THR A 35 16.84 10.08 -29.19
N ILE A 36 16.03 11.13 -29.03
CA ILE A 36 16.49 12.52 -29.13
C ILE A 36 16.89 13.00 -27.74
N ARG A 37 18.10 13.52 -27.58
CA ARG A 37 18.57 14.08 -26.31
C ARG A 37 17.72 15.29 -25.91
N ASN A 38 17.44 15.40 -24.62
CA ASN A 38 16.72 16.51 -24.00
C ASN A 38 17.50 17.08 -22.79
N PHE A 39 18.83 17.16 -22.91
CA PHE A 39 19.71 17.71 -21.87
C PHE A 39 20.98 18.32 -22.48
N CYS A 40 21.60 19.21 -21.73
CA CYS A 40 22.94 19.71 -21.92
C CYS A 40 23.92 18.79 -21.19
N ASN A 41 25.02 18.41 -21.85
CA ASN A 41 26.06 17.58 -21.23
C ASN A 41 26.72 18.31 -20.03
N GLY A 42 27.18 17.52 -19.06
CA GLY A 42 27.99 18.04 -17.97
C GLY A 42 29.24 18.78 -18.48
N SER A 43 29.59 19.88 -17.84
CA SER A 43 30.69 20.73 -18.27
C SER A 43 31.31 21.49 -17.10
N THR A 44 32.56 21.90 -17.28
CA THR A 44 33.27 22.78 -16.34
C THR A 44 33.56 24.10 -17.04
N ASN A 45 33.14 25.21 -16.45
CA ASN A 45 33.41 26.57 -16.95
C ASN A 45 33.67 27.52 -15.78
N ASP A 46 34.64 28.43 -15.91
CA ASP A 46 35.00 29.43 -14.89
C ASP A 46 35.25 28.86 -13.47
N ASN A 47 35.91 27.70 -13.37
CA ASN A 47 36.11 26.93 -12.11
C ASN A 47 34.85 26.35 -11.45
N PHE A 48 33.71 26.36 -12.15
CA PHE A 48 32.48 25.72 -11.70
C PHE A 48 32.18 24.47 -12.54
N THR A 49 31.78 23.40 -11.88
CA THR A 49 31.42 22.12 -12.52
C THR A 49 29.91 21.92 -12.42
N PHE A 50 29.31 21.56 -13.55
CA PHE A 50 27.88 21.30 -13.67
C PHE A 50 27.68 19.87 -14.18
N GLU A 51 26.76 19.16 -13.55
CA GLU A 51 26.28 17.88 -14.06
C GLU A 51 25.40 18.06 -15.30
N GLU A 52 24.84 16.97 -15.82
CA GLU A 52 23.90 17.05 -16.94
C GLU A 52 22.64 17.82 -16.54
N ILE A 53 22.25 18.79 -17.37
CA ILE A 53 21.11 19.68 -17.10
C ILE A 53 20.01 19.38 -18.10
N VAL A 54 18.82 19.01 -17.64
CA VAL A 54 17.66 18.78 -18.52
C VAL A 54 17.29 20.09 -19.25
N ALA A 55 16.93 19.98 -20.53
CA ALA A 55 16.56 21.13 -21.34
C ALA A 55 15.34 21.84 -20.74
N GLY A 56 15.40 23.18 -20.73
CA GLY A 56 14.44 24.04 -20.06
C GLY A 56 14.65 24.19 -18.54
N LYS A 57 15.66 23.54 -17.94
CA LYS A 57 15.95 23.62 -16.50
C LYS A 57 17.27 24.34 -16.21
N TYR A 58 17.36 24.87 -15.00
CA TYR A 58 18.59 25.38 -14.41
C TYR A 58 19.31 24.24 -13.69
N GLY A 59 20.64 24.17 -13.85
CA GLY A 59 21.49 23.22 -13.15
C GLY A 59 22.44 23.92 -12.20
N PRO A 60 22.51 23.50 -10.92
CA PRO A 60 23.42 24.08 -9.94
C PRO A 60 24.86 23.60 -10.16
N SER A 61 25.83 24.41 -9.71
CA SER A 61 27.23 24.01 -9.63
C SER A 61 27.46 23.03 -8.48
N THR A 62 28.43 22.12 -8.62
CA THR A 62 28.86 21.24 -7.52
C THR A 62 29.57 22.01 -6.40
N GLN A 63 30.20 23.15 -6.72
CA GLN A 63 30.83 24.03 -5.75
C GLN A 63 29.78 24.76 -4.90
N LYS A 64 29.99 24.77 -3.58
CA LYS A 64 29.06 25.31 -2.58
C LYS A 64 29.58 26.56 -1.89
N CYS A 65 28.66 27.41 -1.42
CA CYS A 65 28.92 28.58 -0.59
C CYS A 65 29.63 28.13 0.71
N GLY A 66 30.58 28.94 1.18
CA GLY A 66 31.40 28.61 2.35
C GLY A 66 30.59 28.65 3.65
N GLU A 67 31.08 27.96 4.68
CA GLU A 67 30.38 27.83 5.97
C GLU A 67 30.12 29.18 6.67
N ASN A 68 30.94 30.20 6.40
CA ASN A 68 30.81 31.53 6.99
C ASN A 68 29.81 32.45 6.24
N THR A 69 28.96 31.92 5.37
CA THR A 69 28.01 32.71 4.54
C THR A 69 26.57 32.33 4.85
N LEU A 70 25.62 33.24 4.62
CA LEU A 70 24.19 33.00 4.91
C LEU A 70 23.60 31.81 4.12
N ASN A 71 24.15 31.54 2.93
CA ASN A 71 23.75 30.40 2.10
C ASN A 71 24.74 29.23 2.17
N ALA A 72 25.42 29.02 3.30
CA ALA A 72 26.36 27.91 3.48
C ALA A 72 25.80 26.57 2.97
N GLY A 73 26.59 25.85 2.18
CA GLY A 73 26.19 24.56 1.61
C GLY A 73 25.27 24.63 0.37
N ARG A 74 24.80 25.81 -0.04
CA ARG A 74 24.08 26.03 -1.31
C ARG A 74 25.05 26.15 -2.50
N PRO A 75 24.62 25.87 -3.73
CA PRO A 75 25.43 26.07 -4.94
C PRO A 75 25.92 27.53 -5.09
N LYS A 76 27.14 27.72 -5.59
CA LYS A 76 27.72 29.06 -5.86
C LYS A 76 27.35 29.64 -7.23
N ALA A 77 26.97 28.78 -8.17
CA ALA A 77 26.65 29.19 -9.52
C ALA A 77 25.55 28.30 -10.11
N THR A 78 24.91 28.78 -11.17
CA THR A 78 23.93 28.03 -11.96
C THR A 78 24.13 28.27 -13.45
N ARG A 79 23.66 27.33 -14.27
CA ARG A 79 23.53 27.49 -15.72
C ARG A 79 22.15 27.08 -16.19
N LEU A 80 21.65 27.74 -17.23
CA LEU A 80 20.42 27.36 -17.91
C LEU A 80 20.75 26.47 -19.11
N CYS A 81 20.06 25.34 -19.24
CA CYS A 81 20.02 24.60 -20.49
C CYS A 81 18.81 25.08 -21.28
N SER A 82 18.98 26.08 -22.14
CA SER A 82 17.89 26.71 -22.89
C SER A 82 17.52 25.90 -24.14
N ILE A 83 16.32 26.15 -24.66
CA ILE A 83 15.86 25.60 -25.94
C ILE A 83 15.67 26.79 -26.87
N SER A 84 16.42 26.81 -27.98
CA SER A 84 16.34 27.87 -28.98
C SER A 84 14.97 27.85 -29.68
N ILE A 85 14.65 28.93 -30.38
CA ILE A 85 13.43 29.02 -31.20
C ILE A 85 13.35 27.94 -32.30
N TYR A 86 14.50 27.36 -32.67
CA TYR A 86 14.61 26.26 -33.64
C TYR A 86 14.59 24.87 -32.99
N GLY A 87 14.40 24.81 -31.67
CA GLY A 87 14.34 23.56 -30.90
C GLY A 87 15.70 22.96 -30.56
N GLU A 88 16.79 23.70 -30.79
CA GLU A 88 18.15 23.28 -30.43
C GLU A 88 18.42 23.52 -28.94
N ILE A 89 19.17 22.62 -28.32
CA ILE A 89 19.50 22.70 -26.90
C ILE A 89 20.81 23.47 -26.76
N VAL A 90 20.77 24.60 -26.05
CA VAL A 90 21.91 25.50 -25.88
C VAL A 90 22.22 25.64 -24.39
N LEU A 91 23.48 25.49 -24.02
CA LEU A 91 23.92 25.66 -22.65
C LEU A 91 24.40 27.10 -22.43
N GLU A 92 23.67 27.85 -21.63
CA GLU A 92 23.92 29.28 -21.36
C GLU A 92 25.18 29.50 -20.49
N ASN A 93 25.57 30.78 -20.37
CA ASN A 93 26.71 31.21 -19.55
C ASN A 93 26.48 31.00 -18.04
N VAL A 94 27.58 30.96 -17.30
CA VAL A 94 27.57 30.81 -15.83
C VAL A 94 26.97 32.05 -15.19
N THR A 95 25.99 31.85 -14.30
CA THR A 95 25.43 32.91 -13.46
C THR A 95 25.84 32.65 -12.01
N LEU A 96 26.47 33.64 -11.38
CA LEU A 96 26.92 33.57 -9.99
C LEU A 96 25.75 33.81 -9.02
N ILE A 97 25.72 33.06 -7.93
CA ILE A 97 24.73 33.17 -6.86
C ILE A 97 25.34 33.96 -5.71
N ASN A 98 24.63 34.98 -5.23
CA ASN A 98 25.05 35.72 -4.03
C ASN A 98 24.96 34.83 -2.77
N CYS A 99 26.11 34.44 -2.21
CA CYS A 99 26.15 33.63 -0.99
C CYS A 99 25.79 34.40 0.30
N ASN A 100 25.77 35.73 0.25
CA ASN A 100 25.62 36.61 1.42
C ASN A 100 24.21 37.20 1.55
N GLU A 101 23.22 36.63 0.87
CA GLU A 101 21.84 37.12 0.86
C GLU A 101 20.88 35.95 0.72
N ASN A 102 19.99 35.76 1.69
CA ASN A 102 19.05 34.64 1.69
C ASN A 102 17.64 35.08 1.22
N LEU A 103 16.71 34.13 1.16
CA LEU A 103 15.33 34.40 0.71
C LEU A 103 14.54 35.30 1.67
N GLU A 104 14.83 35.25 2.97
CA GLU A 104 14.19 36.10 3.99
C GLU A 104 14.63 37.58 3.85
N ASP A 105 15.91 37.80 3.51
CA ASP A 105 16.44 39.12 3.21
C ASP A 105 15.74 39.73 1.99
N LEU A 106 15.51 38.92 0.94
CA LEU A 106 14.79 39.33 -0.26
C LEU A 106 13.32 39.63 0.04
N GLU A 107 12.68 38.84 0.90
CA GLU A 107 11.31 39.07 1.38
C GLU A 107 11.16 40.42 2.09
N LYS A 108 12.12 40.77 2.94
CA LYS A 108 12.16 42.09 3.59
C LYS A 108 12.38 43.22 2.58
N LYS A 109 13.28 43.02 1.60
CA LYS A 109 13.58 44.01 0.56
C LYS A 109 12.39 44.30 -0.35
N VAL A 110 11.69 43.27 -0.83
CA VAL A 110 10.52 43.45 -1.70
C VAL A 110 9.35 44.10 -0.96
N SER A 111 9.17 43.78 0.32
CA SER A 111 8.11 44.36 1.15
C SER A 111 8.30 45.86 1.34
N ASN A 112 9.54 46.30 1.60
CA ASN A 112 9.86 47.68 1.91
C ASN A 112 10.14 48.56 0.67
N SER A 113 10.47 47.97 -0.47
CA SER A 113 10.75 48.73 -1.69
C SER A 113 9.46 49.24 -2.34
N THR A 114 9.45 50.47 -2.85
CA THR A 114 8.37 51.00 -3.72
C THR A 114 8.87 51.25 -5.15
N ILE A 115 10.15 51.00 -5.41
CA ILE A 115 10.83 51.36 -6.65
C ILE A 115 10.81 50.18 -7.61
N TRP A 116 10.12 50.33 -8.75
CA TRP A 116 9.90 49.25 -9.73
C TRP A 116 11.19 48.68 -10.34
N THR A 117 12.27 49.46 -10.43
CA THR A 117 13.57 49.02 -10.95
C THR A 117 14.29 48.02 -10.03
N GLN A 118 13.92 47.95 -8.75
CA GLN A 118 14.52 47.01 -7.80
C GLN A 118 13.91 45.60 -7.88
N TYR A 119 12.73 45.44 -8.47
CA TYR A 119 12.06 44.14 -8.54
C TYR A 119 12.75 43.17 -9.50
N GLY A 120 13.39 43.64 -10.56
CA GLY A 120 14.15 42.79 -11.49
C GLY A 120 15.29 42.03 -10.78
N PRO A 121 16.23 42.72 -10.13
CA PRO A 121 17.30 42.09 -9.35
C PRO A 121 16.78 41.16 -8.26
N ILE A 122 15.73 41.55 -7.53
CA ILE A 122 15.12 40.72 -6.47
C ILE A 122 14.54 39.43 -7.06
N SER A 123 13.77 39.54 -8.14
CA SER A 123 13.18 38.37 -8.79
C SER A 123 14.26 37.43 -9.32
N LYS A 124 15.31 37.98 -9.91
CA LYS A 124 16.43 37.18 -10.43
C LYS A 124 17.15 36.45 -9.31
N GLN A 125 17.49 37.15 -8.22
CA GLN A 125 18.18 36.55 -7.09
C GLN A 125 17.31 35.48 -6.40
N THR A 126 15.99 35.70 -6.31
CA THR A 126 15.04 34.70 -5.80
C THR A 126 15.07 33.44 -6.65
N GLN A 127 14.95 33.58 -7.98
CA GLN A 127 15.04 32.49 -8.95
C GLN A 127 16.35 31.69 -8.83
N LEU A 128 17.46 32.37 -8.56
CA LEU A 128 18.78 31.75 -8.38
C LEU A 128 18.87 30.92 -7.08
N LEU A 129 18.29 31.41 -5.99
CA LEU A 129 18.27 30.72 -4.70
C LEU A 129 17.32 29.51 -4.67
N THR A 130 16.37 29.44 -5.60
CA THR A 130 15.40 28.34 -5.73
C THR A 130 15.76 27.28 -6.77
N VAL A 131 16.91 27.39 -7.45
CA VAL A 131 17.34 26.43 -8.49
C VAL A 131 17.42 24.99 -7.99
N ASP A 132 18.03 24.78 -6.82
CA ASP A 132 18.17 23.46 -6.23
C ASP A 132 16.95 23.12 -5.36
N ALA A 133 15.88 22.70 -6.03
CA ALA A 133 14.58 22.45 -5.41
C ALA A 133 14.63 21.35 -4.32
N ASN A 134 15.57 20.40 -4.41
CA ASN A 134 15.70 19.29 -3.46
C ASN A 134 16.22 19.72 -2.09
N THR A 135 16.86 20.90 -2.00
CA THR A 135 17.41 21.43 -0.75
C THR A 135 16.54 22.55 -0.16
N LEU A 136 15.38 22.84 -0.74
CA LEU A 136 14.47 23.86 -0.22
C LEU A 136 13.78 23.40 1.06
N THR A 137 13.82 24.26 2.08
CA THR A 137 13.05 24.06 3.31
C THR A 137 11.67 24.71 3.20
N ALA A 138 10.77 24.38 4.14
CA ALA A 138 9.44 24.97 4.18
C ALA A 138 9.45 26.50 4.35
N GLU A 139 10.39 27.02 5.11
CA GLU A 139 10.62 28.46 5.29
C GLU A 139 11.12 29.11 3.98
N ASN A 140 12.04 28.45 3.28
CA ASN A 140 12.52 28.95 1.98
C ASN A 140 11.38 29.01 0.94
N ILE A 141 10.52 28.00 0.90
CA ILE A 141 9.34 28.00 0.02
C ILE A 141 8.40 29.15 0.40
N THR A 142 8.17 29.36 1.70
CA THR A 142 7.32 30.45 2.19
C THR A 142 7.85 31.82 1.78
N SER A 143 9.11 32.13 2.07
CA SER A 143 9.71 33.43 1.72
C SER A 143 9.76 33.64 0.21
N ALA A 144 10.15 32.63 -0.57
CA ALA A 144 10.15 32.72 -2.03
C ALA A 144 8.75 32.99 -2.57
N ALA A 145 7.72 32.28 -2.05
CA ALA A 145 6.33 32.47 -2.45
C ALA A 145 5.83 33.88 -2.12
N THR A 146 6.16 34.43 -0.95
CA THR A 146 5.86 35.83 -0.61
C THR A 146 6.51 36.79 -1.60
N VAL A 147 7.80 36.59 -1.91
CA VAL A 147 8.55 37.48 -2.81
C VAL A 147 7.93 37.52 -4.20
N VAL A 148 7.69 36.35 -4.80
CA VAL A 148 7.10 36.29 -6.15
C VAL A 148 5.65 36.75 -6.20
N GLY A 149 4.87 36.47 -5.14
CA GLY A 149 3.51 37.00 -5.01
C GLY A 149 3.49 38.53 -5.03
N GLN A 150 4.42 39.18 -4.32
CA GLN A 150 4.54 40.64 -4.35
C GLN A 150 5.01 41.16 -5.72
N ILE A 151 5.91 40.47 -6.41
CA ILE A 151 6.36 40.86 -7.76
C ILE A 151 5.19 40.84 -8.75
N PHE A 152 4.30 39.84 -8.68
CA PHE A 152 3.13 39.77 -9.54
C PHE A 152 2.11 40.87 -9.24
N ASN A 153 1.87 41.16 -7.96
CA ASN A 153 0.91 42.18 -7.52
C ASN A 153 1.34 43.60 -7.92
N ARG A 154 2.64 43.88 -7.90
CA ARG A 154 3.19 45.22 -8.13
C ARG A 154 3.45 45.49 -9.61
N ASN A 155 3.74 46.77 -9.91
CA ASN A 155 4.08 47.22 -11.26
C ASN A 155 5.55 46.91 -11.61
N ALA A 156 5.94 45.64 -11.51
CA ALA A 156 7.27 45.15 -11.90
C ALA A 156 7.41 45.01 -13.42
N THR A 157 8.65 45.00 -13.92
CA THR A 157 8.93 44.82 -15.35
C THR A 157 8.51 43.43 -15.84
N LEU A 158 8.32 43.27 -17.15
CA LEU A 158 7.96 41.99 -17.75
C LEU A 158 9.02 40.92 -17.47
N GLU A 159 10.32 41.26 -17.53
CA GLU A 159 11.38 40.28 -17.23
C GLU A 159 11.31 39.82 -15.77
N ALA A 160 11.08 40.74 -14.83
CA ALA A 160 10.93 40.39 -13.42
C ALA A 160 9.75 39.41 -13.21
N LYS A 161 8.61 39.64 -13.86
CA LYS A 161 7.47 38.73 -13.76
C LYS A 161 7.72 37.38 -14.43
N GLN A 162 8.47 37.33 -15.53
CA GLN A 162 8.87 36.07 -16.16
C GLN A 162 9.83 35.26 -15.28
N GLU A 163 10.80 35.90 -14.63
CA GLU A 163 11.68 35.25 -13.65
C GLU A 163 10.90 34.76 -12.41
N ALA A 164 9.87 35.49 -11.99
CA ALA A 164 8.95 35.03 -10.95
C ALA A 164 8.19 33.76 -11.37
N VAL A 165 7.76 33.63 -12.63
CA VAL A 165 7.14 32.38 -13.14
C VAL A 165 8.14 31.21 -13.12
N THR A 166 9.40 31.45 -13.45
CA THR A 166 10.48 30.44 -13.32
C THR A 166 10.63 29.97 -11.88
N THR A 167 10.62 30.91 -10.93
CA THR A 167 10.68 30.60 -9.49
C THR A 167 9.51 29.73 -9.06
N VAL A 168 8.28 30.06 -9.50
CA VAL A 168 7.08 29.23 -9.24
C VAL A 168 7.27 27.80 -9.75
N SER A 169 7.82 27.64 -10.97
CA SER A 169 8.12 26.32 -11.53
C SER A 169 9.10 25.53 -10.68
N GLN A 170 10.12 26.18 -10.11
CA GLN A 170 11.13 25.55 -9.25
C GLN A 170 10.53 25.14 -7.89
N LEU A 171 9.68 25.98 -7.30
CA LEU A 171 8.98 25.66 -6.05
C LEU A 171 8.11 24.40 -6.21
N LEU A 172 7.42 24.24 -7.34
CA LEU A 172 6.62 23.04 -7.65
C LEU A 172 7.47 21.77 -7.84
N GLN A 173 8.79 21.91 -8.06
CA GLN A 173 9.73 20.80 -8.18
C GLN A 173 10.19 20.26 -6.81
N ALA A 174 10.03 21.03 -5.73
CA ALA A 174 10.49 20.63 -4.40
C ALA A 174 9.81 19.33 -3.91
N PRO A 175 10.48 18.53 -3.06
CA PRO A 175 9.94 17.27 -2.54
C PRO A 175 8.59 17.42 -1.82
N THR A 176 7.68 16.44 -1.98
CA THR A 176 6.31 16.51 -1.45
C THR A 176 6.27 16.55 0.08
N ASP A 177 7.20 15.89 0.76
CA ASP A 177 7.32 15.85 2.22
C ASP A 177 7.51 17.24 2.85
N VAL A 178 8.16 18.17 2.14
CA VAL A 178 8.34 19.55 2.60
C VAL A 178 6.99 20.28 2.70
N PHE A 179 6.05 19.95 1.82
CA PHE A 179 4.70 20.54 1.81
C PHE A 179 3.77 19.89 2.85
N GLU A 180 3.95 18.59 3.12
CA GLU A 180 3.10 17.79 4.01
C GLU A 180 3.40 17.98 5.51
N ASN A 181 4.63 18.33 5.87
CA ASN A 181 5.04 18.53 7.27
C ASN A 181 4.42 19.77 7.95
N GLY A 182 3.47 20.46 7.30
CA GLY A 182 2.69 21.57 7.87
C GLY A 182 3.47 22.87 8.14
N ALA A 183 4.75 22.92 7.78
CA ALA A 183 5.63 24.07 8.07
C ALA A 183 5.61 25.17 7.00
N VAL A 184 5.11 24.90 5.79
CA VAL A 184 4.96 25.92 4.74
C VAL A 184 3.72 26.75 5.03
N ASN A 185 3.83 28.07 4.99
CA ASN A 185 2.70 28.96 5.22
C ASN A 185 1.69 28.91 4.06
N ASP A 186 0.50 28.36 4.33
CA ASP A 186 -0.56 28.20 3.34
C ASP A 186 -1.12 29.56 2.85
N ASP A 187 -1.08 30.62 3.69
CA ASP A 187 -1.54 31.96 3.30
C ASP A 187 -0.62 32.61 2.27
N ALA A 188 0.69 32.36 2.37
CA ALA A 188 1.68 32.82 1.40
C ALA A 188 1.46 32.16 0.03
N LEU A 189 1.19 30.85 0.02
CA LEU A 189 0.84 30.11 -1.20
C LEU A 189 -0.50 30.59 -1.79
N ALA A 190 -1.53 30.76 -0.96
CA ALA A 190 -2.83 31.25 -1.40
C ALA A 190 -2.73 32.64 -2.02
N THR A 191 -1.90 33.53 -1.45
CA THR A 191 -1.61 34.86 -1.99
C THR A 191 -0.89 34.77 -3.33
N LEU A 192 0.16 33.94 -3.42
CA LEU A 192 0.89 33.70 -4.66
C LEU A 192 -0.04 33.24 -5.80
N ILE A 193 -0.90 32.25 -5.54
CA ILE A 193 -1.83 31.73 -6.54
C ILE A 193 -2.75 32.85 -7.05
N LYS A 194 -3.36 33.63 -6.14
CA LYS A 194 -4.24 34.75 -6.52
C LYS A 194 -3.53 35.80 -7.38
N GLU A 195 -2.31 36.18 -7.01
CA GLU A 195 -1.55 37.18 -7.77
C GLU A 195 -1.09 36.64 -9.13
N MET A 196 -0.79 35.34 -9.22
CA MET A 196 -0.49 34.68 -10.49
C MET A 196 -1.70 34.62 -11.41
N GLU A 197 -2.90 34.36 -10.88
CA GLU A 197 -4.15 34.44 -11.65
C GLU A 197 -4.39 35.86 -12.17
N LYS A 198 -4.20 36.88 -11.33
CA LYS A 198 -4.33 38.28 -11.73
C LYS A 198 -3.32 38.65 -12.81
N TYR A 199 -2.07 38.17 -12.70
CA TYR A 199 -1.05 38.36 -13.71
C TYR A 199 -1.43 37.74 -15.07
N SER A 200 -2.12 36.59 -15.09
CA SER A 200 -2.54 35.92 -16.33
C SER A 200 -3.48 36.78 -17.19
N THR A 201 -4.23 37.70 -16.57
CA THR A 201 -5.14 38.63 -17.27
C THR A 201 -4.50 39.98 -17.59
N ASN A 202 -3.23 40.18 -17.21
CA ASN A 202 -2.55 41.45 -17.40
C ASN A 202 -2.08 41.62 -18.85
N THR A 203 -2.49 42.73 -19.48
CA THR A 203 -2.12 43.07 -20.86
C THR A 203 -0.62 43.17 -21.09
N SER A 204 0.18 43.42 -20.03
CA SER A 204 1.65 43.45 -20.12
C SER A 204 2.27 42.12 -20.57
N LEU A 205 1.56 41.00 -20.40
CA LEU A 205 2.06 39.67 -20.79
C LEU A 205 2.13 39.51 -22.32
N GLY A 206 1.22 40.18 -23.04
CA GLY A 206 1.04 40.00 -24.48
C GLY A 206 0.51 38.61 -24.85
N ASP A 207 0.37 38.33 -26.14
CA ASP A 207 -0.26 37.09 -26.64
C ASP A 207 0.65 35.84 -26.53
N LYS A 208 1.92 36.00 -26.15
CA LYS A 208 2.87 34.89 -26.05
C LYS A 208 2.79 34.23 -24.67
N PRO A 209 2.63 32.90 -24.58
CA PRO A 209 2.65 32.20 -23.30
C PRO A 209 4.04 32.26 -22.65
N VAL A 210 4.05 32.32 -21.32
CA VAL A 210 5.24 32.04 -20.50
C VAL A 210 5.14 30.60 -20.03
N VAL A 211 5.95 29.71 -20.62
CA VAL A 211 5.93 28.27 -20.34
C VAL A 211 7.20 27.86 -19.62
N GLN A 212 7.04 27.25 -18.45
CA GLN A 212 8.08 26.64 -17.64
C GLN A 212 7.72 25.17 -17.38
N PRO A 213 8.68 24.29 -17.02
CA PRO A 213 8.44 22.85 -16.90
C PRO A 213 7.24 22.43 -16.04
N ASN A 214 6.96 23.16 -14.94
CA ASN A 214 5.88 22.83 -14.01
C ASN A 214 4.70 23.81 -14.06
N VAL A 215 4.82 24.92 -14.81
CA VAL A 215 3.78 25.96 -14.84
C VAL A 215 3.74 26.68 -16.19
N ALA A 216 2.54 27.01 -16.68
CA ALA A 216 2.36 27.85 -17.86
C ALA A 216 1.35 28.96 -17.60
N VAL A 217 1.61 30.16 -18.13
CA VAL A 217 0.72 31.32 -18.03
C VAL A 217 0.43 31.85 -19.43
N GLN A 218 -0.84 32.09 -19.73
CA GLN A 218 -1.30 32.60 -21.02
C GLN A 218 -2.29 33.74 -20.83
N PHE A 219 -2.05 34.86 -21.50
CA PHE A 219 -3.00 35.96 -21.66
C PHE A 219 -3.72 35.84 -23.02
N VAL A 220 -4.99 36.20 -23.07
CA VAL A 220 -5.77 36.23 -24.30
C VAL A 220 -6.66 37.47 -24.32
N ASN A 221 -6.60 38.23 -25.42
CA ASN A 221 -7.50 39.34 -25.68
C ASN A 221 -8.86 38.84 -26.23
N LEU A 222 -9.96 39.21 -25.58
CA LEU A 222 -11.32 38.77 -25.90
C LEU A 222 -12.01 39.63 -26.96
N SER A 223 -11.36 40.67 -27.51
CA SER A 223 -11.97 41.61 -28.46
C SER A 223 -12.54 41.00 -29.77
N SER A 224 -12.34 39.70 -30.02
CA SER A 224 -12.71 39.01 -31.26
C SER A 224 -13.81 37.95 -31.09
N GLY A 225 -14.24 37.62 -29.87
CA GLY A 225 -15.20 36.55 -29.62
C GLY A 225 -15.43 36.26 -28.14
N ASN A 226 -16.59 35.68 -27.83
CA ASN A 226 -17.02 35.37 -26.47
C ASN A 226 -16.46 34.05 -25.92
N THR A 227 -15.81 33.26 -26.76
CA THR A 227 -15.36 31.90 -26.45
C THR A 227 -13.87 31.76 -26.69
N VAL A 228 -13.15 31.16 -25.74
CA VAL A 228 -11.72 30.87 -25.85
C VAL A 228 -11.45 29.44 -25.40
N LEU A 229 -10.84 28.65 -26.27
CA LEU A 229 -10.34 27.31 -26.00
C LEU A 229 -8.83 27.37 -25.74
N PHE A 230 -8.41 26.89 -24.59
CA PHE A 230 -7.01 26.69 -24.25
C PHE A 230 -6.74 25.18 -24.08
N SER A 231 -5.68 24.69 -24.72
CA SER A 231 -5.35 23.26 -24.76
C SER A 231 -3.91 23.02 -24.36
N VAL A 232 -3.68 21.93 -23.60
CA VAL A 232 -2.36 21.42 -23.21
C VAL A 232 -2.17 20.04 -23.85
N LYS A 233 -1.17 19.93 -24.72
CA LYS A 233 -0.82 18.69 -25.42
C LYS A 233 -0.19 17.68 -24.45
N LYS A 234 -0.44 16.39 -24.69
CA LYS A 234 0.24 15.29 -24.01
C LYS A 234 1.71 15.29 -24.40
N GLY A 235 2.59 15.62 -23.45
CA GLY A 235 4.03 15.51 -23.61
C GLY A 235 4.51 14.05 -23.66
N ALA A 236 5.73 13.84 -24.17
CA ALA A 236 6.46 12.58 -24.01
C ALA A 236 7.13 12.47 -22.62
N SER A 237 7.19 13.58 -21.88
CA SER A 237 7.68 13.72 -20.51
C SER A 237 6.63 14.45 -19.66
N ASP A 238 6.65 14.28 -18.34
CA ASP A 238 5.73 14.94 -17.37
C ASP A 238 6.01 16.46 -17.20
N SER A 239 6.58 17.12 -18.21
CA SER A 239 6.99 18.52 -18.17
C SER A 239 6.41 19.32 -19.33
N LEU A 240 6.02 20.56 -19.05
CA LEU A 240 5.59 21.53 -20.06
C LEU A 240 6.80 22.09 -20.81
N HIS A 241 6.63 22.33 -22.11
CA HIS A 241 7.67 22.89 -22.98
C HIS A 241 7.05 23.87 -23.98
N HIS A 242 7.89 24.69 -24.61
CA HIS A 242 7.41 25.65 -25.60
C HIS A 242 6.61 24.94 -26.72
N GLY A 243 5.41 25.42 -27.02
CA GLY A 243 4.49 24.81 -27.99
C GLY A 243 3.60 23.68 -27.45
N SER A 244 3.71 23.35 -26.15
CA SER A 244 2.79 22.42 -25.46
C SER A 244 1.40 23.01 -25.24
N THR A 245 1.28 24.33 -25.22
CA THR A 245 0.02 25.06 -25.03
C THR A 245 -0.45 25.69 -26.33
N THR A 246 -1.75 25.70 -26.58
CA THR A 246 -2.36 26.36 -27.74
C THR A 246 -3.65 27.07 -27.35
N VAL A 247 -3.91 28.22 -27.98
CA VAL A 247 -5.14 29.00 -27.82
C VAL A 247 -5.89 29.02 -29.14
N ASP A 248 -7.19 28.78 -29.11
CA ASP A 248 -8.11 28.95 -30.24
C ASP A 248 -9.34 29.77 -29.80
N THR A 249 -9.67 30.80 -30.56
CA THR A 249 -10.81 31.72 -30.30
C THR A 249 -11.99 31.48 -31.24
N LYS A 250 -11.88 30.54 -32.18
CA LYS A 250 -12.90 30.26 -33.21
C LYS A 250 -13.71 29.00 -32.93
N VAL A 251 -13.33 28.24 -31.91
CA VAL A 251 -13.93 26.94 -31.57
C VAL A 251 -14.89 27.09 -30.39
N ASN A 252 -16.08 26.49 -30.52
CA ASN A 252 -17.14 26.54 -29.52
C ASN A 252 -17.36 25.23 -28.76
N GLN A 253 -16.52 24.21 -29.00
CA GLN A 253 -16.66 22.88 -28.40
C GLN A 253 -15.30 22.31 -27.99
N LEU A 254 -15.31 21.54 -26.89
CA LEU A 254 -14.17 20.73 -26.48
C LEU A 254 -13.98 19.57 -27.48
N ASN A 255 -12.77 19.41 -27.99
CA ASN A 255 -12.40 18.33 -28.89
C ASN A 255 -11.27 17.52 -28.24
N ALA A 256 -11.63 16.58 -27.38
CA ALA A 256 -10.65 15.72 -26.71
C ALA A 256 -10.03 14.73 -27.71
N ASP A 257 -9.01 15.19 -28.43
CA ASP A 257 -8.17 14.35 -29.29
C ASP A 257 -7.23 13.48 -28.43
N THR A 258 -6.71 12.38 -29.00
CA THR A 258 -5.81 11.45 -28.31
C THR A 258 -4.54 12.14 -27.80
N ASP A 259 -4.11 13.20 -28.48
CA ASP A 259 -2.90 13.97 -28.20
C ASP A 259 -3.10 15.11 -27.20
N THR A 260 -4.31 15.34 -26.70
CA THR A 260 -4.58 16.41 -25.73
C THR A 260 -4.81 15.85 -24.33
N GLU A 261 -4.11 16.41 -23.35
CA GLU A 261 -4.20 15.97 -21.96
C GLU A 261 -5.24 16.75 -21.18
N LEU A 262 -5.35 18.04 -21.48
CA LEU A 262 -6.23 18.97 -20.79
C LEU A 262 -6.71 20.03 -21.78
N GLN A 263 -8.01 20.30 -21.78
CA GLN A 263 -8.59 21.43 -22.50
C GLN A 263 -9.55 22.17 -21.59
N ILE A 264 -9.57 23.50 -21.71
CA ILE A 264 -10.51 24.38 -21.02
C ILE A 264 -11.11 25.34 -22.04
N LEU A 265 -12.43 25.44 -22.05
CA LEU A 265 -13.24 26.29 -22.89
C LEU A 265 -13.92 27.30 -21.97
N LEU A 266 -13.46 28.55 -22.03
CA LEU A 266 -14.09 29.68 -21.36
C LEU A 266 -15.12 30.29 -22.32
N ASN A 267 -16.36 30.42 -21.86
CA ASN A 267 -17.41 31.16 -22.54
C ASN A 267 -17.91 32.27 -21.61
N THR A 268 -17.74 33.52 -22.03
CA THR A 268 -18.24 34.69 -21.31
C THR A 268 -19.34 35.38 -22.11
N SER A 269 -20.52 35.53 -21.50
CA SER A 269 -21.61 36.32 -22.09
C SER A 269 -21.52 37.81 -21.73
N ASN A 270 -20.52 38.19 -20.94
CA ASN A 270 -20.34 39.55 -20.48
C ASN A 270 -19.52 40.37 -21.50
N ARG A 271 -20.20 41.33 -22.14
CA ARG A 271 -19.59 42.21 -23.14
C ARG A 271 -18.52 43.14 -22.59
N ASN A 272 -18.42 43.26 -21.26
CA ASN A 272 -17.43 44.14 -20.63
C ASN A 272 -16.08 43.45 -20.41
N ALA A 273 -16.02 42.11 -20.45
CA ALA A 273 -14.77 41.39 -20.27
C ALA A 273 -13.89 41.56 -21.51
N MET A 274 -12.72 42.18 -21.35
CA MET A 274 -11.81 42.49 -22.46
C MET A 274 -10.65 41.50 -22.55
N ALA A 275 -10.35 40.78 -21.48
CA ALA A 275 -9.27 39.80 -21.45
C ALA A 275 -9.61 38.58 -20.59
N CYS A 276 -9.02 37.45 -20.95
CA CYS A 276 -8.96 36.29 -20.08
C CYS A 276 -7.52 35.76 -19.96
N GLY A 277 -7.28 35.03 -18.89
CA GLY A 277 -6.01 34.44 -18.56
C GLY A 277 -6.18 32.98 -18.16
N PHE A 278 -5.17 32.18 -18.48
CA PHE A 278 -5.08 30.77 -18.10
C PHE A 278 -3.76 30.51 -17.39
N VAL A 279 -3.81 29.70 -16.33
CA VAL A 279 -2.63 29.20 -15.62
C VAL A 279 -2.73 27.69 -15.50
N VAL A 280 -1.66 26.96 -15.84
CA VAL A 280 -1.60 25.51 -15.68
C VAL A 280 -0.51 25.16 -14.70
N TYR A 281 -0.83 24.35 -13.70
CA TYR A 281 0.12 23.75 -12.77
C TYR A 281 0.22 22.24 -13.05
N GLN A 282 1.44 21.71 -13.21
CA GLN A 282 1.66 20.27 -13.46
C GLN A 282 1.34 19.37 -12.27
N ASN A 283 1.25 19.94 -11.06
CA ASN A 283 0.94 19.22 -9.83
C ASN A 283 0.11 20.10 -8.87
N SER A 284 -0.48 19.47 -7.84
CA SER A 284 -1.35 20.11 -6.86
C SER A 284 -0.65 20.50 -5.56
N LYS A 285 0.70 20.57 -5.51
CA LYS A 285 1.45 20.82 -4.25
C LYS A 285 1.12 22.16 -3.58
N PHE A 286 0.70 23.15 -4.36
CA PHE A 286 0.22 24.44 -3.85
C PHE A 286 -1.22 24.40 -3.33
N PHE A 287 -1.98 23.34 -3.63
CA PHE A 287 -3.41 23.19 -3.36
C PHE A 287 -3.63 22.07 -2.32
N LYS A 288 -3.15 22.30 -1.11
CA LYS A 288 -3.15 21.30 -0.03
C LYS A 288 -4.54 21.12 0.58
N SER A 289 -5.23 20.07 0.18
CA SER A 289 -6.55 19.75 0.70
C SER A 289 -6.48 19.15 2.11
N LYS A 290 -7.42 19.57 2.97
CA LYS A 290 -7.62 18.96 4.30
C LYS A 290 -8.60 17.79 4.22
N VAL A 291 -9.55 17.87 3.27
CA VAL A 291 -10.61 16.88 3.05
C VAL A 291 -10.16 15.70 2.18
N PHE A 292 -9.34 15.95 1.14
CA PHE A 292 -8.92 14.94 0.17
C PHE A 292 -7.41 14.71 0.21
N LYS A 293 -6.99 13.50 0.58
CA LYS A 293 -5.60 13.06 0.46
C LYS A 293 -5.49 12.01 -0.63
N THR A 294 -4.59 12.23 -1.58
CA THR A 294 -4.29 11.25 -2.63
C THR A 294 -3.37 10.17 -2.08
N GLU A 295 -3.79 8.91 -2.13
CA GLU A 295 -2.97 7.74 -1.78
C GLU A 295 -2.14 7.22 -2.97
N SER A 296 -2.21 7.88 -4.13
CA SER A 296 -1.54 7.45 -5.36
C SER A 296 -0.39 8.39 -5.75
N ASP A 297 0.63 7.84 -6.41
CA ASP A 297 1.72 8.60 -7.04
C ASP A 297 1.25 9.48 -8.22
N PHE A 298 -0.05 9.55 -8.49
CA PHE A 298 -0.61 10.31 -9.58
C PHE A 298 -0.57 11.81 -9.27
N SER A 299 0.22 12.56 -10.06
CA SER A 299 0.29 14.02 -9.96
C SER A 299 -0.94 14.68 -10.58
N GLN A 300 -1.80 15.26 -9.75
CA GLN A 300 -2.98 15.98 -10.21
C GLN A 300 -2.61 17.34 -10.80
N LYS A 301 -2.99 17.60 -12.06
CA LYS A 301 -2.86 18.92 -12.68
C LYS A 301 -3.98 19.85 -12.22
N VAL A 302 -3.66 21.13 -12.12
CA VAL A 302 -4.62 22.20 -11.78
C VAL A 302 -4.60 23.23 -12.89
N ILE A 303 -5.78 23.69 -13.30
CA ILE A 303 -5.91 24.72 -14.34
C ILE A 303 -6.79 25.86 -13.87
N SER A 304 -6.26 27.07 -13.94
CA SER A 304 -6.99 28.28 -13.67
C SER A 304 -7.48 28.90 -14.97
N SER A 305 -8.69 29.45 -14.90
CA SER A 305 -9.19 30.41 -15.87
C SER A 305 -9.70 31.62 -15.11
N ARG A 306 -9.35 32.82 -15.59
CA ARG A 306 -9.78 34.09 -14.99
C ARG A 306 -10.13 35.10 -16.09
N THR A 307 -11.19 35.86 -15.87
CA THR A 307 -11.50 37.08 -16.64
C THR A 307 -10.95 38.32 -15.94
N ASP A 308 -10.66 39.38 -16.69
CA ASP A 308 -10.30 40.69 -16.15
C ASP A 308 -11.35 41.28 -15.21
N ILE A 309 -12.61 40.90 -15.38
CA ILE A 309 -13.72 41.21 -14.47
C ILE A 309 -13.84 40.13 -13.39
N GLU A 310 -13.86 40.58 -12.14
CA GLU A 310 -14.01 39.71 -10.97
C GLU A 310 -15.47 39.34 -10.70
N GLY A 311 -15.73 38.04 -10.41
CA GLY A 311 -17.03 37.57 -9.94
C GLY A 311 -18.14 37.56 -11.00
N ASP A 312 -17.79 37.44 -12.27
CA ASP A 312 -18.76 37.39 -13.37
C ASP A 312 -19.68 36.16 -13.24
N LYS A 313 -20.99 36.41 -13.07
CA LYS A 313 -22.00 35.35 -12.94
C LYS A 313 -22.44 34.79 -14.30
N ASN A 314 -22.00 35.39 -15.40
CA ASN A 314 -22.38 35.04 -16.77
C ASN A 314 -21.23 34.32 -17.51
N THR A 315 -20.35 33.64 -16.78
CA THR A 315 -19.29 32.80 -17.34
C THR A 315 -19.62 31.32 -17.19
N SER A 316 -19.40 30.55 -18.25
CA SER A 316 -19.39 29.09 -18.21
C SER A 316 -18.01 28.60 -18.61
N VAL A 317 -17.43 27.71 -17.81
CA VAL A 317 -16.14 27.08 -18.05
C VAL A 317 -16.36 25.59 -18.21
N ASP A 318 -16.12 25.08 -19.41
CA ASP A 318 -16.11 23.65 -19.68
C ASP A 318 -14.66 23.17 -19.75
N PHE A 319 -14.30 22.08 -19.09
CA PHE A 319 -12.96 21.51 -19.22
C PHE A 319 -13.00 19.98 -19.26
N VAL A 320 -12.02 19.40 -19.94
CA VAL A 320 -11.81 17.95 -20.02
C VAL A 320 -10.40 17.61 -19.60
N PHE A 321 -10.29 16.64 -18.69
CA PHE A 321 -9.01 16.09 -18.25
C PHE A 321 -8.86 14.63 -18.71
N ASN A 322 -7.76 14.33 -19.39
CA ASN A 322 -7.48 13.02 -19.97
C ASN A 322 -6.09 12.52 -19.51
N PRO A 323 -5.97 12.09 -18.25
CA PRO A 323 -4.70 11.68 -17.68
C PRO A 323 -4.21 10.35 -18.24
N THR A 324 -2.89 10.15 -18.22
CA THR A 324 -2.27 8.86 -18.54
C THR A 324 -2.01 8.11 -17.23
N TYR A 325 -2.55 6.90 -17.09
CA TYR A 325 -2.30 6.03 -15.94
C TYR A 325 -2.41 4.55 -16.36
N ASP A 326 -1.74 3.66 -15.62
CA ASP A 326 -1.73 2.23 -15.92
C ASP A 326 -3.10 1.60 -15.59
N HIS A 327 -3.96 1.50 -16.61
CA HIS A 327 -5.29 0.90 -16.52
C HIS A 327 -5.28 -0.59 -16.10
N LYS A 328 -4.13 -1.28 -16.20
CA LYS A 328 -4.03 -2.67 -15.73
C LYS A 328 -3.91 -2.73 -14.22
N LYS A 329 -3.22 -1.75 -13.62
CA LYS A 329 -2.98 -1.67 -12.17
C LYS A 329 -4.04 -0.87 -11.41
N LEU A 330 -4.59 0.19 -12.02
CA LEU A 330 -5.50 1.12 -11.37
C LEU A 330 -6.82 1.23 -12.14
N LYS A 331 -7.94 1.06 -11.43
CA LYS A 331 -9.28 1.31 -11.94
C LYS A 331 -9.87 2.52 -11.22
N ILE A 332 -10.42 3.48 -11.95
CA ILE A 332 -11.10 4.62 -11.34
C ILE A 332 -12.33 4.11 -10.60
N HIS A 333 -12.45 4.45 -9.31
CA HIS A 333 -13.64 4.17 -8.53
C HIS A 333 -14.67 5.30 -8.65
N SER A 334 -14.20 6.54 -8.50
CA SER A 334 -15.02 7.74 -8.58
C SER A 334 -14.12 8.95 -8.89
N TYR A 335 -14.73 10.02 -9.40
CA TYR A 335 -14.07 11.29 -9.60
C TYR A 335 -15.03 12.45 -9.27
N ALA A 336 -14.48 13.65 -9.05
CA ALA A 336 -15.26 14.88 -8.95
C ALA A 336 -14.58 16.04 -9.67
N CYS A 337 -15.42 16.89 -10.26
CA CYS A 337 -15.04 18.18 -10.82
C CYS A 337 -15.03 19.20 -9.67
N VAL A 338 -13.88 19.76 -9.35
CA VAL A 338 -13.73 20.66 -8.21
C VAL A 338 -13.10 21.98 -8.61
N TYR A 339 -13.26 22.96 -7.73
CA TYR A 339 -12.49 24.19 -7.76
C TYR A 339 -11.87 24.47 -6.40
N TRP A 340 -10.77 25.23 -6.40
CA TRP A 340 -10.11 25.65 -5.17
C TRP A 340 -10.86 26.80 -4.50
N ASN A 341 -11.36 26.57 -3.29
CA ASN A 341 -12.06 27.57 -2.51
C ASN A 341 -11.12 28.23 -1.50
N PHE A 342 -10.63 29.42 -1.82
CA PHE A 342 -9.75 30.21 -0.95
C PHE A 342 -10.35 30.58 0.42
N THR A 343 -11.67 30.55 0.60
CA THR A 343 -12.30 30.82 1.90
C THR A 343 -12.21 29.60 2.82
N LYS A 344 -12.35 28.40 2.25
CA LYS A 344 -12.19 27.13 2.97
C LYS A 344 -10.72 26.69 3.05
N ASN A 345 -9.88 27.25 2.19
CA ASN A 345 -8.55 26.76 1.87
C ASN A 345 -8.58 25.26 1.53
N ASP A 346 -9.55 24.87 0.70
CA ASP A 346 -9.80 23.47 0.30
C ASP A 346 -10.60 23.38 -1.02
N TRP A 347 -10.69 22.18 -1.60
CA TRP A 347 -11.51 21.87 -2.77
C TRP A 347 -13.02 21.95 -2.46
N ASP A 348 -13.79 22.40 -3.43
CA ASP A 348 -15.25 22.50 -3.35
C ASP A 348 -15.88 22.14 -4.72
N THR A 349 -17.11 21.63 -4.72
CA THR A 349 -17.85 21.25 -5.94
C THR A 349 -18.93 22.25 -6.30
N LYS A 350 -19.19 23.26 -5.46
CA LYS A 350 -20.25 24.24 -5.68
C LYS A 350 -20.11 24.96 -7.04
N GLY A 351 -21.16 24.88 -7.85
CA GLY A 351 -21.19 25.49 -9.18
C GLY A 351 -20.48 24.67 -10.26
N CYS A 352 -19.94 23.49 -9.93
CA CYS A 352 -19.34 22.55 -10.88
C CYS A 352 -20.20 21.27 -10.99
N ILE A 353 -20.32 20.74 -12.21
CA ILE A 353 -21.06 19.52 -12.52
C ILE A 353 -20.24 18.62 -13.46
N LYS A 354 -20.51 17.31 -13.39
CA LYS A 354 -19.97 16.33 -14.33
C LYS A 354 -20.77 16.40 -15.63
N LYS A 355 -20.07 16.28 -16.76
CA LYS A 355 -20.70 16.09 -18.08
C LYS A 355 -20.38 14.68 -18.58
N ASP A 356 -21.33 14.11 -19.30
CA ASP A 356 -21.09 12.89 -20.05
C ASP A 356 -20.18 13.19 -21.24
N GLY A 357 -19.15 12.37 -21.44
CA GLY A 357 -18.28 12.47 -22.60
C GLY A 357 -17.67 11.11 -22.93
N ALA A 358 -17.32 10.93 -24.20
CA ALA A 358 -16.87 9.62 -24.70
C ALA A 358 -15.50 9.21 -24.13
N ASN A 359 -14.58 10.16 -23.98
CA ASN A 359 -13.20 9.94 -23.54
C ASN A 359 -12.71 11.07 -22.62
N GLY A 360 -12.29 10.74 -21.39
CA GLY A 360 -11.78 11.69 -20.39
C GLY A 360 -12.84 12.15 -19.38
N PHE A 361 -12.43 12.97 -18.41
CA PHE A 361 -13.29 13.52 -17.38
C PHE A 361 -13.79 14.90 -17.79
N TYR A 362 -15.08 15.00 -18.14
CA TYR A 362 -15.69 16.27 -18.56
C TYR A 362 -16.36 16.97 -17.38
N CYS A 363 -16.09 18.25 -17.26
CA CYS A 363 -16.56 19.10 -16.18
C CYS A 363 -17.10 20.42 -16.73
N GLN A 364 -18.18 20.91 -16.15
CA GLN A 364 -18.71 22.26 -16.40
C GLN A 364 -18.79 23.01 -15.08
N CYS A 365 -18.27 24.23 -15.02
CA CYS A 365 -18.40 25.15 -13.89
C CYS A 365 -19.00 26.49 -14.34
N ASN A 366 -19.71 27.19 -13.44
CA ASN A 366 -20.37 28.47 -13.71
C ASN A 366 -19.61 29.70 -13.17
N HIS A 367 -18.31 29.56 -12.97
CA HIS A 367 -17.43 30.60 -12.44
C HIS A 367 -16.01 30.41 -13.01
N THR A 368 -15.11 31.35 -12.72
CA THR A 368 -13.71 31.35 -13.14
C THR A 368 -12.81 31.28 -11.90
N THR A 369 -12.09 30.18 -11.72
CA THR A 369 -11.23 29.90 -10.54
C THR A 369 -10.13 28.91 -10.92
N ASN A 370 -9.46 28.29 -9.93
CA ASN A 370 -8.57 27.13 -10.14
C ASN A 370 -9.39 25.84 -10.11
N PHE A 371 -9.41 25.11 -11.23
CA PHE A 371 -10.11 23.85 -11.39
C PHE A 371 -9.19 22.64 -11.31
N GLY A 372 -9.75 21.54 -10.83
CA GLY A 372 -9.10 20.24 -10.84
C GLY A 372 -10.12 19.11 -10.96
N VAL A 373 -9.62 17.91 -11.28
CA VAL A 373 -10.38 16.68 -11.14
C VAL A 373 -9.76 15.88 -10.00
N LEU A 374 -10.54 15.58 -8.96
CA LEU A 374 -10.12 14.65 -7.91
C LEU A 374 -10.52 13.25 -8.35
N MET A 375 -9.57 12.31 -8.35
CA MET A 375 -9.82 10.93 -8.71
C MET A 375 -9.46 10.00 -7.57
N SER A 376 -10.36 9.05 -7.32
CA SER A 376 -10.15 7.95 -6.40
C SER A 376 -9.89 6.68 -7.21
N PHE A 377 -8.72 6.08 -7.01
CA PHE A 377 -8.33 4.84 -7.69
C PHE A 377 -8.54 3.63 -6.77
N LYS A 378 -9.07 2.55 -7.33
CA LYS A 378 -9.00 1.20 -6.76
C LYS A 378 -7.91 0.43 -7.48
N LYS A 379 -7.00 -0.18 -6.73
CA LYS A 379 -6.01 -1.09 -7.32
C LYS A 379 -6.72 -2.32 -7.85
N ASN A 380 -6.38 -2.71 -9.06
CA ASN A 380 -6.92 -3.90 -9.70
C ASN A 380 -6.05 -5.09 -9.31
N TYR A 381 -6.18 -5.57 -8.06
CA TYR A 381 -5.51 -6.78 -7.61
C TYR A 381 -6.14 -7.99 -8.28
N LYS A 382 -5.65 -8.32 -9.48
CA LYS A 382 -6.00 -9.57 -10.14
C LYS A 382 -5.20 -10.71 -9.51
N TYR A 383 -5.60 -11.13 -8.30
CA TYR A 383 -5.15 -12.41 -7.78
C TYR A 383 -5.49 -13.50 -8.82
N PRO A 384 -4.58 -14.45 -9.09
CA PRO A 384 -4.90 -15.54 -9.99
C PRO A 384 -6.16 -16.24 -9.46
N GLU A 385 -7.23 -16.26 -10.25
CA GLU A 385 -8.49 -16.94 -9.89
C GLU A 385 -8.25 -18.41 -9.52
N SER A 386 -7.17 -19.00 -10.06
CA SER A 386 -6.69 -20.33 -9.70
C SER A 386 -6.23 -20.45 -8.24
N LEU A 387 -5.61 -19.42 -7.65
CA LEU A 387 -5.13 -19.44 -6.27
C LEU A 387 -6.29 -19.36 -5.27
N ASP A 388 -7.31 -18.57 -5.58
CA ASP A 388 -8.52 -18.42 -4.76
C ASP A 388 -9.35 -19.72 -4.71
N LYS A 389 -9.55 -20.35 -5.88
CA LYS A 389 -10.19 -21.67 -5.96
C LYS A 389 -9.39 -22.73 -5.22
N LEU A 390 -8.06 -22.71 -5.35
CA LEU A 390 -7.17 -23.66 -4.69
C LEU A 390 -7.17 -23.50 -3.17
N SER A 391 -7.09 -22.26 -2.66
CA SER A 391 -7.10 -21.98 -1.23
C SER A 391 -8.43 -22.37 -0.59
N THR A 392 -9.55 -22.05 -1.26
CA THR A 392 -10.91 -22.40 -0.80
C THR A 392 -11.08 -23.92 -0.71
N ALA A 393 -10.68 -24.66 -1.77
CA ALA A 393 -10.75 -26.12 -1.77
C ALA A 393 -9.83 -26.74 -0.70
N GLY A 394 -8.61 -26.23 -0.55
CA GLY A 394 -7.66 -26.68 0.47
C GLY A 394 -8.18 -26.47 1.89
N CYS A 395 -8.70 -25.28 2.19
CA CYS A 395 -9.30 -24.95 3.49
C CYS A 395 -10.51 -25.83 3.81
N ALA A 396 -11.40 -26.10 2.85
CA ALA A 396 -12.55 -26.99 3.06
C ALA A 396 -12.15 -28.42 3.46
N LEU A 397 -11.15 -28.98 2.76
CA LEU A 397 -10.59 -30.29 3.10
C LEU A 397 -9.91 -30.29 4.47
N SER A 398 -9.18 -29.22 4.79
CA SER A 398 -8.49 -29.03 6.07
C SER A 398 -9.46 -28.92 7.24
N ILE A 399 -10.54 -28.14 7.12
CA ILE A 399 -11.62 -28.03 8.11
C ILE A 399 -12.19 -29.41 8.43
N THR A 400 -12.49 -30.21 7.40
CA THR A 400 -13.02 -31.57 7.57
C THR A 400 -12.03 -32.47 8.31
N GLY A 401 -10.75 -32.45 7.93
CA GLY A 401 -9.69 -33.25 8.57
C GLY A 401 -9.45 -32.85 10.04
N LEU A 402 -9.46 -31.54 10.34
CA LEU A 402 -9.30 -31.01 11.69
C LEU A 402 -10.48 -31.40 12.58
N PHE A 403 -11.71 -31.28 12.08
CA PHE A 403 -12.91 -31.69 12.82
C PHE A 403 -12.86 -33.18 13.20
N LEU A 404 -12.56 -34.06 12.23
CA LEU A 404 -12.42 -35.50 12.48
C LEU A 404 -11.28 -35.80 13.47
N THR A 405 -10.17 -35.07 13.38
CA THR A 405 -9.06 -35.19 14.34
C THR A 405 -9.49 -34.82 15.75
N ILE A 406 -10.21 -33.71 15.93
CA ILE A 406 -10.70 -33.26 17.25
C ILE A 406 -11.63 -34.30 17.86
N VAL A 407 -12.62 -34.78 17.09
CA VAL A 407 -13.57 -35.81 17.56
C VAL A 407 -12.81 -37.07 18.00
N PHE A 408 -11.86 -37.54 17.18
CA PHE A 408 -11.08 -38.73 17.51
C PHE A 408 -10.23 -38.55 18.78
N GLN A 409 -9.59 -37.40 18.96
CA GLN A 409 -8.77 -37.09 20.13
C GLN A 409 -9.62 -37.03 21.42
N ILE A 410 -10.84 -36.49 21.33
CA ILE A 410 -11.79 -36.45 22.46
C ILE A 410 -12.25 -37.87 22.83
N VAL A 411 -12.61 -38.70 21.84
CA VAL A 411 -13.06 -40.08 22.08
C VAL A 411 -11.94 -40.95 22.66
N THR A 412 -10.72 -40.79 22.17
CA THR A 412 -9.55 -41.58 22.62
C THR A 412 -8.83 -40.99 23.83
N ARG A 413 -9.38 -39.96 24.47
CA ARG A 413 -8.75 -39.24 25.58
C ARG A 413 -8.34 -40.16 26.74
N ASN A 414 -9.11 -41.22 26.99
CA ASN A 414 -8.86 -42.15 28.10
C ASN A 414 -7.65 -43.09 27.83
N VAL A 415 -7.16 -43.18 26.59
CA VAL A 415 -6.07 -44.09 26.18
C VAL A 415 -4.73 -43.34 26.03
N ARG A 416 -4.76 -42.01 25.89
CA ARG A 416 -3.57 -41.17 25.64
C ARG A 416 -3.21 -40.35 26.88
N LYS A 417 -1.97 -39.89 26.97
CA LYS A 417 -1.56 -38.93 28.01
C LYS A 417 -2.37 -37.64 27.87
N THR A 418 -3.09 -37.26 28.93
CA THR A 418 -3.99 -36.10 28.96
C THR A 418 -3.34 -34.81 28.46
N SER A 419 -2.08 -34.56 28.82
CA SER A 419 -1.36 -33.34 28.41
C SER A 419 -1.02 -33.28 26.92
N VAL A 420 -0.76 -34.42 26.26
CA VAL A 420 -0.44 -34.46 24.82
C VAL A 420 -1.70 -34.33 23.99
N THR A 421 -2.77 -35.02 24.40
CA THR A 421 -4.09 -34.89 23.76
C THR A 421 -4.60 -33.45 23.86
N TRP A 422 -4.43 -32.77 25.00
CA TRP A 422 -4.85 -31.39 25.19
C TRP A 422 -4.19 -30.42 24.20
N VAL A 423 -2.85 -30.44 24.09
CA VAL A 423 -2.08 -29.57 23.19
C VAL A 423 -2.55 -29.72 21.74
N ILE A 424 -2.76 -30.96 21.29
CA ILE A 424 -3.19 -31.24 19.92
C ILE A 424 -4.63 -30.79 19.68
N VAL A 425 -5.53 -30.97 20.65
CA VAL A 425 -6.90 -30.47 20.55
C VAL A 425 -6.91 -28.94 20.46
N CYS A 426 -6.13 -28.24 21.28
CA CYS A 426 -6.02 -26.77 21.21
C CYS A 426 -5.40 -26.28 19.89
N LEU A 427 -4.35 -26.95 19.41
CA LEU A 427 -3.76 -26.69 18.10
C LEU A 427 -4.79 -26.86 16.97
N CYS A 428 -5.48 -28.01 16.92
CA CYS A 428 -6.47 -28.26 15.88
C CYS A 428 -7.67 -27.32 15.97
N THR A 429 -8.08 -26.94 17.18
CA THR A 429 -9.22 -26.02 17.40
C THR A 429 -8.89 -24.60 16.95
N SER A 430 -7.71 -24.08 17.32
CA SER A 430 -7.28 -22.74 16.88
C SER A 430 -7.11 -22.68 15.35
N MET A 431 -6.51 -23.72 14.76
CA MET A 431 -6.37 -23.82 13.31
C MET A 431 -7.71 -23.98 12.58
N LEU A 432 -8.69 -24.70 13.17
CA LEU A 432 -10.05 -24.82 12.63
C LEU A 432 -10.75 -23.46 12.59
N ILE A 433 -10.69 -22.71 13.69
CA ILE A 433 -11.30 -21.37 13.78
C ILE A 433 -10.63 -20.41 12.78
N PHE A 434 -9.29 -20.43 12.69
CA PHE A 434 -8.56 -19.65 11.69
C PHE A 434 -9.01 -19.95 10.25
N ASN A 435 -9.12 -21.23 9.86
CA ASN A 435 -9.55 -21.59 8.50
C ASN A 435 -11.00 -21.14 8.21
N LEU A 436 -11.90 -21.23 9.20
CA LEU A 436 -13.26 -20.72 9.05
C LEU A 436 -13.28 -19.21 8.85
N LEU A 437 -12.55 -18.46 9.69
CA LEU A 437 -12.41 -17.02 9.56
C LEU A 437 -11.77 -16.61 8.23
N PHE A 438 -10.81 -17.39 7.72
CA PHE A 438 -10.14 -17.12 6.46
C PHE A 438 -11.10 -17.25 5.27
N VAL A 439 -11.90 -18.31 5.24
CA VAL A 439 -12.95 -18.51 4.22
C VAL A 439 -13.99 -17.39 4.28
N PHE A 440 -14.48 -17.03 5.47
CA PHE A 440 -15.42 -15.92 5.63
C PHE A 440 -14.80 -14.56 5.28
N GLY A 441 -13.52 -14.35 5.61
CA GLY A 441 -12.78 -13.12 5.33
C GLY A 441 -12.61 -12.87 3.82
N ILE A 442 -12.32 -13.93 3.05
CA ILE A 442 -12.24 -13.86 1.58
C ILE A 442 -13.64 -13.66 0.97
N GLU A 443 -14.64 -14.43 1.40
CA GLU A 443 -15.99 -14.34 0.79
C GLU A 443 -16.69 -13.00 1.10
N ASN A 444 -16.41 -12.38 2.26
CA ASN A 444 -16.96 -11.07 2.61
C ASN A 444 -16.35 -9.91 1.80
N SER A 445 -15.13 -10.05 1.28
CA SER A 445 -14.47 -9.01 0.48
C SER A 445 -15.04 -8.90 -0.94
N ASN A 446 -15.37 -10.03 -1.57
CA ASN A 446 -15.83 -10.05 -2.97
C ASN A 446 -17.35 -9.86 -3.14
N LYS A 447 -18.16 -10.27 -2.16
CA LYS A 447 -19.61 -10.44 -2.38
C LYS A 447 -20.44 -9.20 -2.07
N LYS A 448 -19.95 -8.28 -1.24
CA LYS A 448 -20.72 -7.10 -0.81
C LYS A 448 -20.57 -5.88 -1.74
N MET A 449 -19.62 -5.90 -2.67
CA MET A 449 -19.50 -4.86 -3.70
C MET A 449 -20.39 -5.10 -4.93
N ASN A 450 -20.99 -6.29 -5.09
CA ASN A 450 -21.88 -6.59 -6.22
C ASN A 450 -23.38 -6.44 -5.91
N ASN A 451 -23.83 -6.69 -4.67
CA ASN A 451 -25.28 -6.78 -4.42
C ASN A 451 -26.01 -5.45 -4.16
N ASN A 452 -25.30 -4.31 -4.07
CA ASN A 452 -25.93 -2.99 -3.90
C ASN A 452 -25.63 -1.98 -5.02
N THR A 453 -24.97 -2.37 -6.12
CA THR A 453 -24.72 -1.46 -7.26
C THR A 453 -24.82 -2.17 -8.63
N ASP A 454 -25.71 -3.15 -8.75
CA ASP A 454 -26.23 -3.60 -10.06
C ASP A 454 -27.58 -2.92 -10.38
N THR A 455 -27.78 -1.69 -9.88
CA THR A 455 -28.57 -0.71 -10.63
C THR A 455 -27.62 -0.09 -11.65
N ASN A 456 -28.01 -0.10 -12.91
CA ASN A 456 -27.35 0.59 -14.02
C ASN A 456 -27.01 2.06 -13.68
N GLU A 457 -25.89 2.31 -13.00
CA GLU A 457 -25.36 3.65 -12.76
C GLU A 457 -24.08 3.80 -13.56
N THR A 458 -24.25 4.29 -14.80
CA THR A 458 -23.44 5.41 -15.29
C THR A 458 -23.09 6.30 -14.09
N GLY A 459 -21.79 6.45 -13.83
CA GLY A 459 -21.26 6.91 -12.55
C GLY A 459 -22.06 8.06 -11.94
N SER A 460 -22.45 7.90 -10.67
CA SER A 460 -23.14 8.87 -9.82
C SER A 460 -23.22 10.26 -10.47
N ALA A 461 -24.41 10.60 -11.00
CA ALA A 461 -24.70 11.89 -11.62
C ALA A 461 -24.41 13.08 -10.68
N LYS A 462 -24.21 12.82 -9.38
CA LYS A 462 -23.82 13.83 -8.40
C LYS A 462 -22.32 14.10 -8.44
N ASN A 463 -21.98 15.38 -8.53
CA ASN A 463 -20.62 15.88 -8.43
C ASN A 463 -20.23 16.09 -6.95
N GLU A 464 -20.04 14.99 -6.24
CA GLU A 464 -19.59 14.99 -4.85
C GLU A 464 -18.09 14.67 -4.80
N ILE A 465 -17.33 15.37 -3.95
CA ILE A 465 -15.91 15.10 -3.72
C ILE A 465 -15.76 13.62 -3.38
N PRO A 466 -14.86 12.86 -4.03
CA PRO A 466 -14.69 11.47 -3.69
C PRO A 466 -14.25 11.40 -2.23
N GLU A 467 -15.10 10.85 -1.39
CA GLU A 467 -14.62 10.28 -0.14
C GLU A 467 -13.60 9.20 -0.54
N THR A 468 -12.52 9.06 0.24
CA THR A 468 -11.59 7.93 0.12
C THR A 468 -12.40 6.64 -0.15
N PRO A 469 -11.98 5.74 -1.05
CA PRO A 469 -12.83 4.70 -1.64
C PRO A 469 -13.41 3.64 -0.67
N PHE A 470 -13.35 3.89 0.63
CA PHE A 470 -13.45 2.90 1.69
C PHE A 470 -14.49 3.31 2.74
N VAL A 471 -15.63 2.63 2.66
CA VAL A 471 -16.71 2.67 3.65
C VAL A 471 -16.25 1.94 4.90
N SER A 472 -16.44 2.52 6.10
CA SER A 472 -16.12 1.84 7.37
C SER A 472 -16.83 0.48 7.43
N ASN A 473 -16.06 -0.61 7.39
CA ASN A 473 -16.59 -1.96 7.48
C ASN A 473 -16.19 -2.61 8.82
N PRO A 474 -16.88 -2.33 9.93
CA PRO A 474 -16.46 -2.79 11.25
C PRO A 474 -16.38 -4.33 11.32
N THR A 475 -17.19 -5.03 10.54
CA THR A 475 -17.15 -6.50 10.43
C THR A 475 -15.79 -7.00 9.97
N CYS A 476 -15.22 -6.38 8.95
CA CYS A 476 -13.92 -6.79 8.44
C CYS A 476 -12.77 -6.43 9.42
N THR A 477 -12.95 -5.41 10.28
CA THR A 477 -11.97 -5.02 11.31
C THR A 477 -11.92 -6.08 12.39
N VAL A 478 -13.10 -6.53 12.81
CA VAL A 478 -13.25 -7.67 13.72
C VAL A 478 -12.68 -8.95 13.12
N VAL A 479 -12.98 -9.26 11.85
CA VAL A 479 -12.44 -10.44 11.17
C VAL A 479 -10.91 -10.40 11.10
N ALA A 480 -10.31 -9.26 10.74
CA ALA A 480 -8.86 -9.09 10.70
C ALA A 480 -8.22 -9.27 12.08
N ALA A 481 -8.83 -8.73 13.14
CA ALA A 481 -8.38 -8.92 14.52
C ALA A 481 -8.45 -10.39 14.97
N LEU A 482 -9.54 -11.08 14.64
CA LEU A 482 -9.70 -12.50 14.96
C LEU A 482 -8.71 -13.36 14.17
N LEU A 483 -8.49 -13.08 12.88
CA LEU A 483 -7.51 -13.77 12.06
C LEU A 483 -6.10 -13.60 12.62
N HIS A 484 -5.72 -12.37 12.99
CA HIS A 484 -4.43 -12.07 13.63
C HIS A 484 -4.25 -12.90 14.91
N TYR A 485 -5.24 -12.88 15.80
CA TYR A 485 -5.21 -13.62 17.05
C TYR A 485 -5.11 -15.14 16.85
N PHE A 486 -6.03 -15.75 16.10
CA PHE A 486 -6.07 -17.21 15.95
C PHE A 486 -4.88 -17.77 15.17
N LEU A 487 -4.31 -17.00 14.23
CA LEU A 487 -3.08 -17.41 13.57
C LEU A 487 -1.90 -17.44 14.55
N LEU A 488 -1.75 -16.39 15.37
CA LEU A 488 -0.69 -16.32 16.38
C LEU A 488 -0.86 -17.37 17.50
N VAL A 489 -2.12 -17.66 17.90
CA VAL A 489 -2.46 -18.78 18.78
C VAL A 489 -2.04 -20.11 18.15
N THR A 490 -2.31 -20.32 16.86
CA THR A 490 -1.91 -21.54 16.16
C THR A 490 -0.39 -21.73 16.23
N PHE A 491 0.39 -20.68 15.94
CA PHE A 491 1.85 -20.72 16.07
C PHE A 491 2.32 -20.95 17.51
N THR A 492 1.68 -20.34 18.50
CA THR A 492 2.06 -20.55 19.90
C THR A 492 1.81 -22.01 20.31
N TRP A 493 0.72 -22.63 19.86
CA TRP A 493 0.46 -24.05 20.08
C TRP A 493 1.39 -24.97 19.29
N THR A 494 1.84 -24.62 18.09
CA THR A 494 2.89 -25.40 17.39
C THR A 494 4.21 -25.36 18.16
N GLY A 495 4.58 -24.18 18.68
CA GLY A 495 5.73 -24.00 19.57
C GLY A 495 5.65 -24.84 20.85
N ILE A 496 4.52 -24.77 21.55
CA ILE A 496 4.27 -25.58 22.75
C ILE A 496 4.30 -27.08 22.41
N SER A 497 3.74 -27.49 21.29
CA SER A 497 3.79 -28.88 20.82
C SER A 497 5.23 -29.34 20.56
N ALA A 498 6.07 -28.49 19.95
CA ALA A 498 7.48 -28.78 19.75
C ALA A 498 8.23 -28.93 21.07
N ALA A 499 8.07 -27.96 21.98
CA ALA A 499 8.66 -28.01 23.31
C ALA A 499 8.20 -29.24 24.12
N GLN A 500 6.90 -29.56 24.11
CA GLN A 500 6.36 -30.73 24.80
C GLN A 500 6.97 -32.04 24.26
N LEU A 501 7.06 -32.18 22.93
CA LEU A 501 7.67 -33.36 22.32
C LEU A 501 9.18 -33.46 22.65
N TYR A 502 9.89 -32.33 22.64
CA TYR A 502 11.29 -32.25 23.06
C TYR A 502 11.48 -32.74 24.51
N PHE A 503 10.68 -32.22 25.45
CA PHE A 503 10.74 -32.64 26.84
C PHE A 503 10.46 -34.14 26.98
N LEU A 504 9.40 -34.66 26.34
CA LEU A 504 9.04 -36.08 26.42
C LEU A 504 10.11 -37.03 25.85
N LEU A 505 10.89 -36.62 24.85
CA LEU A 505 11.90 -37.48 24.21
C LEU A 505 13.28 -37.40 24.88
N ILE A 506 13.63 -36.27 25.49
CA ILE A 506 15.00 -35.97 25.91
C ILE A 506 15.14 -35.89 27.42
N ARG A 507 14.19 -35.22 28.06
CA ARG A 507 14.17 -35.04 29.51
C ARG A 507 13.20 -36.09 30.03
N THR A 508 13.70 -37.26 30.43
CA THR A 508 12.90 -38.38 30.99
C THR A 508 12.19 -38.05 32.32
N MET A 509 11.92 -36.76 32.60
CA MET A 509 11.29 -36.24 33.80
C MET A 509 9.86 -36.79 33.90
N LYS A 510 9.71 -37.84 34.69
CA LYS A 510 8.45 -38.15 35.36
C LYS A 510 8.58 -37.67 36.80
N PRO A 511 7.55 -37.04 37.38
CA PRO A 511 6.27 -36.63 36.79
C PRO A 511 6.31 -35.21 36.17
N LEU A 512 5.40 -34.92 35.23
CA LEU A 512 5.17 -33.54 34.77
C LEU A 512 4.58 -32.71 35.92
N PRO A 513 4.82 -31.38 35.96
CA PRO A 513 4.26 -30.51 37.00
C PRO A 513 2.74 -30.67 37.14
N GLN A 514 2.24 -30.64 38.38
CA GLN A 514 0.83 -30.89 38.71
C GLN A 514 -0.16 -29.97 37.98
N HIS A 515 0.27 -28.75 37.63
CA HIS A 515 -0.50 -27.75 36.88
C HIS A 515 0.03 -27.48 35.46
N PHE A 516 0.79 -28.42 34.87
CA PHE A 516 1.43 -28.23 33.56
C PHE A 516 0.44 -27.83 32.44
N VAL A 517 -0.75 -28.43 32.40
CA VAL A 517 -1.79 -28.13 31.39
C VAL A 517 -2.32 -26.70 31.53
N LEU A 518 -2.45 -26.21 32.77
CA LEU A 518 -2.90 -24.85 33.04
C LEU A 518 -1.84 -23.85 32.56
N PHE A 519 -0.57 -24.07 32.92
CA PHE A 519 0.54 -23.19 32.54
C PHE A 519 0.69 -23.05 31.02
N ILE A 520 0.70 -24.17 30.28
CA ILE A 520 0.79 -24.12 28.81
C ILE A 520 -0.45 -23.49 28.18
N SER A 521 -1.63 -23.58 28.81
CA SER A 521 -2.85 -22.94 28.30
C SER A 521 -2.83 -21.43 28.50
N ILE A 522 -2.31 -20.94 29.64
CA ILE A 522 -2.09 -19.51 29.85
C ILE A 522 -1.13 -18.95 28.80
N ILE A 523 -0.04 -19.67 28.50
CA ILE A 523 0.91 -19.24 27.46
C ILE A 523 0.26 -19.29 26.07
N GLY A 524 -0.37 -20.41 25.72
CA GLY A 524 -0.93 -20.69 24.39
C GLY A 524 -2.02 -19.72 23.95
N TRP A 525 -2.84 -19.25 24.89
CA TRP A 525 -3.93 -18.29 24.62
C TRP A 525 -3.59 -16.86 25.03
N GLY A 526 -2.82 -16.68 26.12
CA GLY A 526 -2.54 -15.37 26.71
C GLY A 526 -1.51 -14.56 25.93
N VAL A 527 -0.38 -15.16 25.53
CA VAL A 527 0.67 -14.42 24.80
C VAL A 527 0.13 -13.82 23.50
N PRO A 528 -0.60 -14.56 22.65
CA PRO A 528 -1.23 -13.98 21.46
C PRO A 528 -2.21 -12.84 21.76
N ALA A 529 -3.00 -12.97 22.84
CA ALA A 529 -3.99 -11.94 23.20
C ALA A 529 -3.31 -10.61 23.55
N VAL A 530 -2.23 -10.67 24.34
CA VAL A 530 -1.44 -9.49 24.72
C VAL A 530 -0.87 -8.79 23.48
N VAL A 531 -0.30 -9.54 22.54
CA VAL A 531 0.28 -8.98 21.30
C VAL A 531 -0.79 -8.25 20.47
N VAL A 532 -1.96 -8.87 20.26
CA VAL A 532 -3.04 -8.26 19.46
C VAL A 532 -3.62 -7.02 20.14
N VAL A 533 -3.87 -7.08 21.45
CA VAL A 533 -4.40 -5.94 22.22
C VAL A 533 -3.44 -4.76 22.20
N LEU A 534 -2.14 -5.02 22.38
CA LEU A 534 -1.11 -3.97 22.29
C LEU A 534 -1.05 -3.38 20.88
N THR A 535 -1.12 -4.22 19.85
CA THR A 535 -1.09 -3.76 18.44
C THR A 535 -2.27 -2.82 18.16
N ILE A 536 -3.49 -3.23 18.50
CA ILE A 536 -4.69 -2.40 18.30
C ILE A 536 -4.63 -1.12 19.16
N GLY A 537 -4.21 -1.26 20.43
CA GLY A 537 -4.11 -0.13 21.36
C GLY A 537 -3.12 0.93 20.93
N LEU A 538 -1.95 0.54 20.42
CA LEU A 538 -0.95 1.48 19.89
C LEU A 538 -1.47 2.23 18.65
N ILE A 539 -2.16 1.54 17.74
CA ILE A 539 -2.71 2.17 16.53
C ILE A 539 -3.81 3.17 16.90
N PHE A 540 -4.72 2.78 17.78
CA PHE A 540 -5.77 3.66 18.27
C PHE A 540 -5.19 4.89 18.99
N SER A 541 -4.11 4.72 19.75
CA SER A 541 -3.46 5.81 20.47
C SER A 541 -2.70 6.77 19.54
N GLN A 542 -2.00 6.25 18.53
CA GLN A 542 -1.22 7.07 17.59
C GLN A 542 -2.11 7.86 16.63
N ASN A 543 -3.24 7.28 16.23
CA ASN A 543 -4.13 7.84 15.20
C ASN A 543 -5.44 8.36 15.80
N LYS A 544 -5.40 8.83 17.05
CA LYS A 544 -6.61 9.28 17.78
C LYS A 544 -7.37 10.42 17.08
N SER A 545 -6.67 11.26 16.31
CA SER A 545 -7.26 12.35 15.53
C SER A 545 -7.73 11.95 14.14
N ASP A 546 -7.44 10.72 13.72
CA ASP A 546 -7.82 10.20 12.41
C ASP A 546 -9.10 9.38 12.55
N SER A 547 -10.18 9.83 11.88
CA SER A 547 -11.44 9.10 11.81
C SER A 547 -11.32 7.73 11.13
N GLN A 548 -10.19 7.42 10.49
CA GLN A 548 -9.96 6.22 9.68
C GLN A 548 -8.78 5.36 10.17
N TRP A 549 -8.43 5.42 11.46
CA TRP A 549 -7.33 4.62 12.03
C TRP A 549 -7.40 3.11 11.73
N GLU A 550 -8.60 2.57 11.48
CA GLU A 550 -8.83 1.15 11.14
C GLU A 550 -8.05 0.70 9.88
N LEU A 551 -7.85 1.59 8.91
CA LEU A 551 -7.11 1.31 7.66
C LEU A 551 -5.60 1.18 7.89
N ASN A 552 -5.08 1.79 8.96
CA ASN A 552 -3.70 1.58 9.39
C ASN A 552 -3.50 0.20 10.03
N TYR A 553 -4.58 -0.46 10.47
CA TYR A 553 -4.54 -1.80 11.01
C TYR A 553 -4.78 -2.88 9.94
N ARG A 554 -5.71 -2.68 8.99
CA ARG A 554 -6.17 -3.71 8.04
C ARG A 554 -6.25 -3.21 6.59
N GLN A 555 -6.32 -4.17 5.66
CA GLN A 555 -6.70 -3.95 4.26
C GLN A 555 -8.18 -4.28 4.04
N GLU A 556 -8.84 -3.58 3.13
CA GLU A 556 -10.25 -3.84 2.77
C GLU A 556 -10.40 -4.97 1.75
N GLU A 557 -9.46 -5.11 0.82
CA GLU A 557 -9.50 -6.10 -0.26
C GLU A 557 -9.31 -7.53 0.25
N ILE A 558 -8.55 -7.70 1.32
CA ILE A 558 -8.44 -8.94 2.07
C ILE A 558 -8.49 -8.48 3.52
N CYS A 559 -9.48 -8.96 4.30
CA CYS A 559 -9.65 -8.61 5.72
C CYS A 559 -8.48 -9.11 6.59
N TRP A 560 -7.31 -8.52 6.40
CA TRP A 560 -6.02 -8.92 6.95
C TRP A 560 -5.16 -7.67 7.24
N LEU A 561 -4.04 -7.82 7.95
CA LEU A 561 -3.21 -6.71 8.40
C LEU A 561 -2.65 -5.86 7.23
N ALA A 562 -2.56 -4.55 7.44
CA ALA A 562 -2.05 -3.59 6.48
C ALA A 562 -0.55 -3.78 6.14
N THR A 563 -0.24 -4.04 4.86
CA THR A 563 1.11 -3.90 4.27
C THR A 563 1.27 -2.52 3.67
N SER A 564 2.14 -1.67 4.22
CA SER A 564 2.51 -0.40 3.58
C SER A 564 3.40 -0.69 2.36
N VAL A 565 3.00 -0.15 1.21
CA VAL A 565 3.63 -0.39 -0.10
C VAL A 565 4.46 0.83 -0.50
N ASN A 566 5.43 1.21 0.33
CA ASN A 566 6.54 2.03 -0.16
C ASN A 566 7.69 1.10 -0.54
N ASN A 567 8.25 1.34 -1.73
CA ASN A 567 9.11 0.44 -2.51
C ASN A 567 10.45 0.02 -1.85
N ASN A 568 10.69 0.32 -0.57
CA ASN A 568 11.92 -0.03 0.12
C ASN A 568 11.62 -0.63 1.49
N ILE A 569 11.69 -1.97 1.59
CA ILE A 569 11.59 -2.79 2.80
C ILE A 569 10.23 -2.64 3.51
N VAL A 570 9.70 -3.74 4.04
CA VAL A 570 8.43 -3.77 4.79
C VAL A 570 8.52 -2.85 6.01
N THR A 571 8.19 -1.58 5.81
CA THR A 571 8.27 -0.46 6.76
C THR A 571 6.91 -0.20 7.42
N SER A 572 6.01 -1.19 7.41
CA SER A 572 4.86 -1.18 8.31
C SER A 572 5.31 -1.76 9.66
N PRO A 573 5.53 -0.94 10.70
CA PRO A 573 5.90 -1.43 12.03
C PRO A 573 4.85 -2.39 12.62
N PHE A 574 3.62 -2.40 12.08
CA PHE A 574 2.52 -3.20 12.57
C PHE A 574 2.50 -4.64 12.04
N LEU A 575 2.94 -4.85 10.81
CA LEU A 575 3.13 -6.22 10.29
C LEU A 575 4.22 -6.95 11.08
N TRP A 576 5.23 -6.21 11.57
CA TRP A 576 6.25 -6.73 12.46
C TRP A 576 5.71 -7.26 13.80
N ALA A 577 4.59 -6.72 14.30
CA ALA A 577 3.93 -7.24 15.51
C ALA A 577 3.47 -8.69 15.34
N PHE A 578 3.15 -9.11 14.10
CA PHE A 578 2.84 -10.50 13.76
C PHE A 578 4.09 -11.29 13.35
N VAL A 579 4.90 -10.74 12.43
CA VAL A 579 6.02 -11.48 11.84
C VAL A 579 7.11 -11.81 12.86
N LEU A 580 7.46 -10.87 13.75
CA LEU A 580 8.54 -11.07 14.71
C LEU A 580 8.25 -12.25 15.67
N PRO A 581 7.08 -12.33 16.36
CA PRO A 581 6.75 -13.51 17.16
C PRO A 581 6.77 -14.82 16.37
N VAL A 582 6.23 -14.82 15.14
CA VAL A 582 6.18 -16.02 14.30
C VAL A 582 7.57 -16.47 13.88
N THR A 583 8.47 -15.55 13.54
CA THR A 583 9.86 -15.86 13.21
C THR A 583 10.56 -16.55 14.39
N LEU A 584 10.42 -16.02 15.61
CA LEU A 584 11.04 -16.59 16.81
C LEU A 584 10.54 -18.01 17.09
N ILE A 585 9.23 -18.24 16.95
CA ILE A 585 8.62 -19.57 17.12
C ILE A 585 9.11 -20.55 16.04
N LEU A 586 9.18 -20.11 14.78
CA LEU A 586 9.65 -20.97 13.68
C LEU A 586 11.11 -21.37 13.87
N ILE A 587 11.98 -20.45 14.28
CA ILE A 587 13.38 -20.77 14.60
C ILE A 587 13.44 -21.82 15.71
N HIS A 588 12.67 -21.63 16.79
CA HIS A 588 12.58 -22.62 17.88
C HIS A 588 12.13 -24.00 17.37
N ASN A 589 11.08 -24.05 16.56
CA ASN A 589 10.53 -25.30 16.01
C ASN A 589 11.53 -26.01 15.09
N VAL A 590 12.27 -25.27 14.26
CA VAL A 590 13.31 -25.83 13.40
C VAL A 590 14.46 -26.43 14.22
N VAL A 591 14.93 -25.71 15.25
CA VAL A 591 15.98 -26.21 16.16
C VAL A 591 15.53 -27.50 16.83
N VAL A 592 14.32 -27.52 17.41
CA VAL A 592 13.76 -28.72 18.04
C VAL A 592 13.60 -29.86 17.05
N PHE A 593 13.13 -29.58 15.82
CA PHE A 593 12.99 -30.58 14.76
C PHE A 593 14.33 -31.23 14.39
N ILE A 594 15.39 -30.43 14.23
CA ILE A 594 16.75 -30.93 13.95
C ILE A 594 17.22 -31.85 15.10
N ILE A 595 17.02 -31.44 16.36
CA ILE A 595 17.40 -32.26 17.52
C ILE A 595 16.65 -33.61 17.52
N ILE A 596 15.35 -33.60 17.21
CA ILE A 596 14.55 -34.84 17.12
C ILE A 596 15.03 -35.71 15.97
N ILE A 597 15.31 -35.15 14.80
CA ILE A 597 15.87 -35.88 13.65
C ILE A 597 17.17 -36.57 14.04
N VAL A 598 18.11 -35.83 14.63
CA VAL A 598 19.41 -36.37 15.07
C VAL A 598 19.18 -37.50 16.07
N LYS A 599 18.31 -37.33 17.07
CA LYS A 599 18.04 -38.38 18.07
C LYS A 599 17.33 -39.61 17.51
N VAL A 600 16.43 -39.46 16.55
CA VAL A 600 15.64 -40.57 15.97
C VAL A 600 16.41 -41.31 14.86
N ILE A 601 17.22 -40.60 14.06
CA ILE A 601 18.01 -41.20 12.97
C ILE A 601 19.37 -41.70 13.45
N TRP A 602 20.10 -40.90 14.25
CA TRP A 602 21.50 -41.18 14.60
C TRP A 602 21.66 -42.20 15.73
N LYS A 603 20.64 -42.37 16.60
CA LYS A 603 20.67 -43.41 17.64
C LYS A 603 20.40 -44.80 17.05
N LYS A 604 21.33 -45.27 16.22
CA LYS A 604 21.43 -46.68 15.81
C LYS A 604 22.02 -47.42 17.01
N ASN A 605 21.17 -48.07 17.81
CA ASN A 605 21.62 -48.90 18.92
C ASN A 605 22.59 -49.96 18.40
N HIS A 606 23.87 -49.87 18.78
CA HIS A 606 24.88 -50.88 18.46
C HIS A 606 24.71 -52.16 19.33
N ASN A 607 23.86 -52.11 20.37
CA ASN A 607 23.71 -53.17 21.38
C ASN A 607 22.33 -53.86 21.43
N LEU A 608 21.45 -53.68 20.45
CA LEU A 608 20.18 -54.42 20.40
C LEU A 608 19.97 -55.05 19.03
N THR A 609 20.14 -56.37 18.98
CA THR A 609 19.69 -57.29 17.92
C THR A 609 18.16 -57.27 17.83
N SER A 610 17.57 -56.17 17.33
CA SER A 610 16.13 -56.06 17.12
C SER A 610 15.73 -56.67 15.76
N THR A 611 15.09 -57.83 15.81
CA THR A 611 14.55 -58.64 14.69
C THR A 611 13.34 -58.03 13.95
N LYS A 612 13.10 -56.72 14.05
CA LYS A 612 12.16 -55.99 13.17
C LYS A 612 12.82 -54.73 12.62
N LYS A 613 13.35 -54.81 11.38
CA LYS A 613 13.73 -53.61 10.59
C LYS A 613 12.47 -52.80 10.33
N VAL A 614 12.28 -51.71 11.07
CA VAL A 614 11.26 -50.70 10.74
C VAL A 614 11.62 -50.08 9.38
N SER A 615 10.74 -50.22 8.40
CA SER A 615 10.93 -49.68 7.04
C SER A 615 11.34 -48.21 7.06
N THR A 616 12.31 -47.85 6.21
CA THR A 616 12.79 -46.47 6.00
C THR A 616 11.64 -45.50 5.69
N LEU A 617 10.65 -45.95 4.92
CA LEU A 617 9.44 -45.20 4.59
C LEU A 617 8.60 -44.87 5.83
N LYS A 618 8.52 -45.78 6.81
CA LYS A 618 7.78 -45.51 8.06
C LYS A 618 8.47 -44.41 8.89
N LYS A 619 9.80 -44.35 8.86
CA LYS A 619 10.61 -43.29 9.49
C LYS A 619 10.38 -41.94 8.79
N ILE A 620 10.48 -41.90 7.45
CA ILE A 620 10.23 -40.68 6.66
C ILE A 620 8.83 -40.13 6.92
N LEU A 621 7.80 -40.96 6.84
CA LEU A 621 6.43 -40.53 7.12
C LEU A 621 6.25 -40.06 8.57
N SER A 622 6.99 -40.61 9.53
CA SER A 622 6.95 -40.15 10.93
C SER A 622 7.58 -38.77 11.08
N MET A 623 8.70 -38.50 10.40
CA MET A 623 9.35 -37.19 10.40
C MET A 623 8.49 -36.14 9.68
N LEU A 624 7.89 -36.51 8.56
CA LEU A 624 6.95 -35.66 7.83
C LEU A 624 5.75 -35.27 8.71
N SER A 625 5.19 -36.22 9.45
CA SER A 625 4.10 -35.96 10.42
C SER A 625 4.50 -34.91 11.46
N ILE A 626 5.71 -35.01 12.02
CA ILE A 626 6.23 -34.04 12.99
C ILE A 626 6.46 -32.67 12.33
N ALA A 627 7.05 -32.63 11.13
CA ALA A 627 7.30 -31.37 10.41
C ALA A 627 6.01 -30.59 10.12
N VAL A 628 4.95 -31.29 9.73
CA VAL A 628 3.61 -30.72 9.48
C VAL A 628 3.00 -30.16 10.77
N VAL A 629 3.08 -30.91 11.88
CA VAL A 629 2.57 -30.45 13.19
C VAL A 629 3.36 -29.25 13.71
N PHE A 630 4.66 -29.17 13.43
CA PHE A 630 5.51 -28.03 13.82
C PHE A 630 5.36 -26.82 12.90
N GLY A 631 4.67 -26.95 11.77
CA GLY A 631 4.42 -25.85 10.83
C GLY A 631 5.67 -25.38 10.08
N ILE A 632 6.63 -26.27 9.80
CA ILE A 632 7.89 -25.89 9.10
C ILE A 632 7.63 -25.36 7.68
N THR A 633 6.52 -25.75 7.06
CA THR A 633 6.08 -25.28 5.73
C THR A 633 5.85 -23.77 5.66
N TRP A 634 5.65 -23.09 6.81
CA TRP A 634 5.49 -21.65 6.87
C TRP A 634 6.77 -20.87 6.52
N ILE A 635 7.95 -21.51 6.51
CA ILE A 635 9.19 -20.90 6.01
C ILE A 635 9.03 -20.45 4.55
N LEU A 636 8.21 -21.16 3.76
CA LEU A 636 7.92 -20.79 2.36
C LEU A 636 7.30 -19.39 2.24
N ALA A 637 6.67 -18.86 3.30
CA ALA A 637 6.13 -17.51 3.29
C ALA A 637 7.20 -16.44 3.12
N TYR A 638 8.37 -16.63 3.73
CA TYR A 638 9.48 -15.68 3.61
C TYR A 638 10.11 -15.74 2.21
N CYS A 639 10.06 -16.89 1.54
CA CYS A 639 10.49 -17.00 0.14
C CYS A 639 9.58 -16.22 -0.82
N MET A 640 8.32 -15.95 -0.45
CA MET A 640 7.43 -15.08 -1.23
C MET A 640 7.83 -13.61 -1.18
N LEU A 641 8.64 -13.19 -0.19
CA LEU A 641 9.09 -11.80 -0.02
C LEU A 641 10.33 -11.45 -0.85
N ILE A 642 10.85 -12.39 -1.64
CA ILE A 642 12.02 -12.17 -2.50
C ILE A 642 11.59 -11.31 -3.69
N ASN A 643 12.39 -10.28 -4.02
CA ASN A 643 12.11 -9.29 -5.07
C ASN A 643 12.29 -9.82 -6.51
N ASN A 644 11.64 -10.95 -6.83
CA ASN A 644 11.62 -11.56 -8.16
C ASN A 644 10.23 -12.15 -8.43
N GLU A 645 9.58 -11.66 -9.49
CA GLU A 645 8.18 -11.98 -9.83
C GLU A 645 7.96 -13.49 -10.07
N TYR A 646 8.87 -14.16 -10.77
CA TYR A 646 8.76 -15.60 -11.05
C TYR A 646 8.90 -16.44 -9.78
N VAL A 647 9.87 -16.10 -8.92
CA VAL A 647 10.11 -16.78 -7.65
C VAL A 647 8.90 -16.61 -6.74
N MET A 648 8.38 -15.39 -6.62
CA MET A 648 7.19 -15.07 -5.82
C MET A 648 5.99 -15.92 -6.23
N ILE A 649 5.69 -16.04 -7.54
CA ILE A 649 4.55 -16.82 -8.03
C ILE A 649 4.69 -18.31 -7.66
N ILE A 650 5.86 -18.92 -7.92
CA ILE A 650 6.08 -20.35 -7.65
C ILE A 650 5.91 -20.64 -6.15
N PHE A 651 6.56 -19.84 -5.30
CA PHE A 651 6.47 -20.04 -3.85
C PHE A 651 5.06 -19.74 -3.30
N SER A 652 4.27 -18.87 -3.96
CA SER A 652 2.86 -18.64 -3.60
C SER A 652 1.99 -19.87 -3.82
N TYR A 653 2.15 -20.59 -4.94
CA TYR A 653 1.46 -21.85 -5.18
C TYR A 653 1.87 -22.93 -4.16
N LEU A 654 3.17 -23.08 -3.92
CA LEU A 654 3.67 -24.05 -2.94
C LEU A 654 3.16 -23.73 -1.53
N PHE A 655 3.25 -22.48 -1.11
CA PHE A 655 2.74 -22.01 0.18
C PHE A 655 1.24 -22.28 0.31
N CYS A 656 0.45 -21.97 -0.72
CA CYS A 656 -0.98 -22.22 -0.74
C CYS A 656 -1.29 -23.72 -0.57
N ILE A 657 -0.67 -24.60 -1.37
CA ILE A 657 -0.89 -26.06 -1.30
C ILE A 657 -0.55 -26.60 0.08
N PHE A 658 0.64 -26.31 0.60
CA PHE A 658 1.10 -26.90 1.86
C PHE A 658 0.32 -26.37 3.06
N ASN A 659 0.02 -25.08 3.13
CA ASN A 659 -0.59 -24.48 4.31
C ASN A 659 -2.12 -24.60 4.32
N THR A 660 -2.79 -24.45 3.18
CA THR A 660 -4.26 -24.65 3.14
C THR A 660 -4.64 -26.10 3.43
N THR A 661 -3.80 -27.07 3.05
CA THR A 661 -4.03 -28.51 3.33
C THR A 661 -3.39 -29.01 4.63
N GLN A 662 -2.72 -28.15 5.42
CA GLN A 662 -1.97 -28.57 6.61
C GLN A 662 -2.87 -29.32 7.63
N GLY A 663 -4.14 -28.93 7.80
CA GLY A 663 -5.06 -29.64 8.70
C GLY A 663 -5.45 -31.04 8.21
N LEU A 664 -5.58 -31.23 6.89
CA LEU A 664 -5.76 -32.55 6.28
C LEU A 664 -4.51 -33.41 6.46
N GLN A 665 -3.32 -32.82 6.28
CA GLN A 665 -2.05 -33.52 6.48
C GLN A 665 -1.91 -33.99 7.95
N ILE A 666 -2.31 -33.18 8.93
CA ILE A 666 -2.36 -33.59 10.35
C ILE A 666 -3.28 -34.81 10.51
N PHE A 667 -4.49 -34.77 9.97
CA PHE A 667 -5.42 -35.92 10.06
C PHE A 667 -4.81 -37.20 9.48
N ILE A 668 -4.27 -37.15 8.27
CA ILE A 668 -3.72 -38.34 7.60
C ILE A 668 -2.45 -38.84 8.29
N LEU A 669 -1.48 -37.95 8.53
CA LEU A 669 -0.14 -38.33 8.98
C LEU A 669 -0.05 -38.55 10.49
N TYR A 670 -0.88 -37.87 11.29
CA TYR A 670 -0.87 -37.94 12.74
C TYR A 670 -1.99 -38.83 13.28
N THR A 671 -3.22 -38.70 12.77
CA THR A 671 -4.40 -39.41 13.31
C THR A 671 -4.57 -40.80 12.70
N VAL A 672 -4.77 -40.88 11.38
CA VAL A 672 -5.12 -42.13 10.66
C VAL A 672 -4.04 -43.21 10.79
N ARG A 673 -2.77 -42.80 10.88
CA ARG A 673 -1.63 -43.73 11.02
C ARG A 673 -1.50 -44.36 12.41
N THR A 674 -2.26 -43.91 13.41
CA THR A 674 -2.23 -44.55 14.72
C THR A 674 -2.98 -45.87 14.69
N LYS A 675 -2.40 -46.93 15.27
CA LYS A 675 -3.04 -48.26 15.33
C LYS A 675 -4.43 -48.19 15.97
N ILE A 676 -4.57 -47.36 17.01
CA ILE A 676 -5.84 -47.09 17.69
C ILE A 676 -6.92 -46.62 16.70
N PHE A 677 -6.57 -45.71 15.79
CA PHE A 677 -7.50 -45.24 14.76
C PHE A 677 -7.84 -46.36 13.77
N GLN A 678 -6.85 -47.11 13.29
CA GLN A 678 -7.06 -48.20 12.34
C GLN A 678 -7.95 -49.30 12.91
N ASP A 679 -7.76 -49.62 14.20
CA ASP A 679 -8.53 -50.64 14.90
C ASP A 679 -9.98 -50.19 15.11
N GLU A 680 -10.21 -48.94 15.57
CA GLU A 680 -11.57 -48.40 15.73
C GLU A 680 -12.29 -48.17 14.40
N ALA A 681 -11.59 -47.63 13.39
CA ALA A 681 -12.14 -47.48 12.05
C ALA A 681 -12.53 -48.84 11.45
N SER A 682 -11.74 -49.89 11.68
CA SER A 682 -12.07 -51.26 11.26
C SER A 682 -13.35 -51.77 11.94
N LYS A 683 -13.54 -51.52 13.24
CA LYS A 683 -14.78 -51.89 13.96
C LYS A 683 -16.00 -51.15 13.41
N VAL A 684 -15.88 -49.83 13.20
CA VAL A 684 -16.97 -49.01 12.65
C VAL A 684 -17.29 -49.44 11.22
N LEU A 685 -16.29 -49.67 10.36
CA LEU A 685 -16.48 -50.12 8.99
C LEU A 685 -17.16 -51.50 8.93
N LYS A 686 -16.77 -52.44 9.80
CA LYS A 686 -17.44 -53.74 9.95
C LYS A 686 -18.89 -53.59 10.42
N SER A 687 -19.17 -52.65 11.33
CA SER A 687 -20.54 -52.39 11.79
C SER A 687 -21.44 -51.79 10.69
N LEU A 688 -20.86 -50.95 9.82
CA LEU A 688 -21.55 -50.34 8.69
C LEU A 688 -21.76 -51.32 7.54
N SER A 689 -20.80 -52.22 7.26
CA SER A 689 -20.97 -53.27 6.25
C SER A 689 -22.01 -54.32 6.67
N LEU A 690 -22.07 -54.66 7.97
CA LEU A 690 -23.14 -55.51 8.54
C LEU A 690 -24.52 -54.84 8.50
N SER A 691 -24.57 -53.51 8.59
CA SER A 691 -25.79 -52.70 8.42
C SER A 691 -26.24 -52.64 6.96
N SER A 692 -25.31 -52.51 6.01
CA SER A 692 -25.60 -52.49 4.56
C SER A 692 -26.09 -53.86 4.05
N GLY A 693 -25.56 -54.96 4.59
CA GLY A 693 -26.05 -56.32 4.31
C GLY A 693 -27.47 -56.62 4.80
N ARG A 694 -28.05 -55.77 5.67
CA ARG A 694 -29.41 -55.88 6.19
C ARG A 694 -30.42 -54.98 5.47
N MET A 695 -29.99 -54.26 4.43
CA MET A 695 -30.79 -53.27 3.70
C MET A 695 -31.29 -53.80 2.34
N LYS A 696 -31.67 -55.07 2.29
CA LYS A 696 -32.67 -55.58 1.33
C LYS A 696 -33.90 -55.99 2.13
N SER A 697 -34.98 -55.23 1.96
CA SER A 697 -36.27 -55.28 2.68
C SER A 697 -36.30 -54.54 4.02
N LEU A 698 -36.79 -53.28 4.01
CA LEU A 698 -38.10 -52.89 4.58
C LEU A 698 -38.30 -51.35 4.52
N SER A 699 -39.55 -50.94 4.31
CA SER A 699 -40.06 -49.60 3.99
C SER A 699 -39.99 -48.53 5.09
N SER A 700 -39.83 -47.27 4.64
CA SER A 700 -40.29 -45.95 5.16
C SER A 700 -40.17 -45.53 6.64
N VAL A 701 -39.68 -46.35 7.58
CA VAL A 701 -39.53 -45.94 9.01
C VAL A 701 -38.05 -45.76 9.41
N GLY A 702 -37.17 -45.50 8.43
CA GLY A 702 -35.71 -45.38 8.64
C GLY A 702 -35.22 -44.00 9.11
N SER A 703 -35.98 -42.94 8.88
CA SER A 703 -35.56 -41.55 9.18
C SER A 703 -35.57 -41.22 10.68
N LEU A 704 -36.57 -41.69 11.43
CA LEU A 704 -36.71 -41.38 12.87
C LEU A 704 -35.65 -42.08 13.73
N ARG A 705 -35.18 -43.27 13.33
CA ARG A 705 -34.25 -44.09 14.13
C ARG A 705 -32.81 -43.57 14.10
N LEU A 706 -32.40 -42.91 13.01
CA LEU A 706 -31.09 -42.24 12.93
C LEU A 706 -31.05 -40.98 13.80
N ARG A 707 -32.13 -40.18 13.81
CA ARG A 707 -32.26 -39.00 14.67
C ARG A 707 -32.19 -39.35 16.16
N MET A 708 -32.83 -40.46 16.57
CA MET A 708 -32.76 -40.97 17.96
C MET A 708 -31.36 -41.46 18.37
N ARG A 709 -30.57 -42.05 17.46
CA ARG A 709 -29.19 -42.48 17.77
C ARG A 709 -28.22 -41.30 17.89
N ILE A 710 -28.38 -40.26 17.07
CA ILE A 710 -27.59 -39.02 17.18
C ILE A 710 -27.99 -38.26 18.45
N TYR A 711 -29.28 -38.22 18.79
CA TYR A 711 -29.77 -37.62 20.04
C TYR A 711 -29.25 -38.35 21.29
N ASN A 712 -29.15 -39.69 21.27
CA ASN A 712 -28.56 -40.46 22.37
C ASN A 712 -27.03 -40.36 22.45
N LEU A 713 -26.33 -40.08 21.35
CA LEU A 713 -24.90 -39.74 21.35
C LEU A 713 -24.63 -38.33 21.88
N LEU A 714 -25.56 -37.38 21.68
CA LEU A 714 -25.51 -36.05 22.29
C LEU A 714 -25.93 -36.05 23.77
N ARG A 715 -26.65 -37.07 24.23
CA ARG A 715 -27.07 -37.21 25.63
C ARG A 715 -25.99 -37.79 26.56
N SER A 716 -24.82 -38.16 26.06
CA SER A 716 -23.70 -38.67 26.88
C SER A 716 -22.67 -37.60 27.31
N PHE A 717 -23.02 -36.31 27.23
CA PHE A 717 -22.27 -35.27 27.94
C PHE A 717 -22.62 -35.35 29.44
N PRO A 718 -21.65 -35.54 30.35
CA PRO A 718 -21.94 -35.45 31.77
C PRO A 718 -22.34 -34.01 32.09
N THR A 719 -23.50 -33.88 32.71
CA THR A 719 -24.04 -32.64 33.27
C THR A 719 -23.03 -32.01 34.22
N LEU A 720 -22.71 -30.75 33.94
CA LEU A 720 -22.00 -29.83 34.81
C LEU A 720 -22.84 -29.56 36.06
N ASN A 721 -22.61 -30.31 37.14
CA ASN A 721 -22.87 -29.91 38.51
C ASN A 721 -22.29 -30.96 39.47
N GLU A 722 -21.17 -30.64 40.12
CA GLU A 722 -21.08 -30.54 41.59
C GLU A 722 -19.63 -30.31 42.05
N HIS A 723 -19.49 -29.27 42.88
CA HIS A 723 -18.52 -29.06 43.95
C HIS A 723 -17.02 -28.93 43.63
N PHE A 724 -16.61 -27.67 43.48
CA PHE A 724 -15.36 -27.15 44.04
C PHE A 724 -15.24 -27.58 45.52
N ARG A 725 -14.24 -28.41 45.84
CA ARG A 725 -13.69 -28.47 47.21
C ARG A 725 -12.20 -28.17 47.16
N LEU A 726 -11.88 -27.01 47.74
CA LEU A 726 -10.58 -26.66 48.33
C LEU A 726 -10.08 -27.83 49.19
N LEU A 727 -8.79 -28.13 49.12
CA LEU A 727 -8.05 -28.71 50.24
C LEU A 727 -6.55 -28.38 50.11
N GLU A 728 -6.09 -27.67 51.13
CA GLU A 728 -4.71 -27.41 51.56
C GLU A 728 -4.05 -28.74 52.02
N PRO A 729 -2.70 -28.81 52.16
CA PRO A 729 -1.93 -30.06 52.16
C PRO A 729 -1.68 -30.60 53.57
N SER A 730 -1.27 -31.87 53.69
CA SER A 730 -0.12 -32.29 54.53
C SER A 730 0.03 -33.82 54.71
N VAL A 731 1.32 -34.19 54.82
CA VAL A 731 1.94 -35.38 55.45
C VAL A 731 1.72 -36.77 54.82
N ILE A 732 2.79 -37.30 54.21
CA ILE A 732 3.06 -38.74 54.13
C ILE A 732 4.44 -38.98 54.75
N THR A 733 4.45 -39.83 55.77
CA THR A 733 5.61 -40.37 56.48
C THR A 733 6.34 -41.42 55.64
N GLU A 734 7.67 -41.36 55.68
CA GLU A 734 8.71 -42.39 55.45
C GLU A 734 8.30 -43.84 55.77
N GLU A 735 8.95 -44.92 55.32
CA GLU A 735 9.93 -45.25 54.28
C GLU A 735 10.03 -46.80 54.36
N PHE A 736 10.36 -47.50 53.27
CA PHE A 736 10.45 -48.97 53.22
C PHE A 736 11.93 -49.40 53.23
N THR A 737 12.29 -50.29 54.15
CA THR A 737 13.60 -50.94 54.33
C THR A 737 13.82 -52.16 53.43
N LEU A 738 15.04 -52.34 52.91
CA LEU A 738 15.94 -53.53 52.90
C LEU A 738 16.91 -53.35 51.70
N SER A 739 18.21 -53.14 51.89
CA SER A 739 19.30 -54.01 52.37
C SER A 739 20.25 -54.34 51.23
N GLU A 740 21.53 -54.03 51.41
CA GLU A 740 22.64 -54.63 50.67
C GLU A 740 23.70 -55.06 51.69
N SER A 741 24.26 -56.23 51.45
CA SER A 741 25.23 -57.00 52.24
C SER A 741 26.66 -56.45 52.12
N GLU A 742 27.47 -56.57 53.16
CA GLU A 742 28.72 -57.36 53.15
C GLU A 742 29.43 -57.40 54.52
N GLU A 743 30.13 -58.51 54.73
CA GLU A 743 30.71 -59.04 55.97
C GLU A 743 31.98 -58.33 56.46
N ALA A 744 32.18 -58.35 57.79
CA ALA A 744 33.42 -58.80 58.40
C ALA A 744 33.22 -59.00 59.92
N ASN A 745 33.42 -60.23 60.39
CA ASN A 745 33.55 -60.58 61.81
C ASN A 745 35.04 -60.46 62.22
N PRO A 746 35.37 -60.27 63.51
CA PRO A 746 35.80 -61.46 64.23
C PRO A 746 35.48 -61.49 65.74
N SER A 747 35.62 -62.70 66.26
CA SER A 747 36.00 -63.07 67.64
C SER A 747 34.95 -63.14 68.76
N ILE A 748 34.85 -64.39 69.26
CA ILE A 748 34.30 -64.94 70.51
C ILE A 748 32.81 -65.32 70.48
#